data_AF-A0A1T5BCI4-F1
#
_entry.id   AF-A0A1T5BCI4-F1
#
_cell.length_a   1.000
_cell.length_b   1.000
_cell.length_c   1.000
_cell.angle_alpha   90.00
_cell.angle_beta   90.00
_cell.angle_gamma   90.00
#
_symmetry.space_group_name_H-M   'P 1'
#
loop_
_entity.id
_entity.type
_entity.pdbx_description
1 polymer ?
#
loop_
_entity_poly.entity_id
_entity_poly.type
_entity_poly.pdbx_seq_one_letter_code
_entity_poly.pdbx_strand_id
1 'polypeptide(L)'
;MTKRFTNKLFLVALSISVSSCAVFQPKSSADASKKEASKKNGDLEPYAKVITKDAKSDQGLFTVHRVDDKYFYEIPDSLFNREMLTVTRIAKTATGIGFGGGKQNTQVHRWQKKDGHVLLRVVSHQIYAADSLPVHEAVVNSNFEPVLQRFPVKTIGKDSVNKTTVIEVTDLYTKDVKALGLRDGSRKQYKVSRLDDSRSYIDTIRSYPKNIEVRHVKTYNAGDPPSNASTGSISLEFSNSMILLPKEPMKRRYFDQRVGWFARGQTDYGLDAQKSKEVKYLDRWRLEVKEEDKEKFENGELVEPKEPIVYYVDRATPKQWIPYIKQGIEDWQVAFEAAGFKNAIIAKDPPSKEEDPDWSPEDVRYSVVRYLASPIPNANGPHVSDPRSGEILESDINWYHNVMTLLRNWFFVQTAAINEDARSVEFEDEVMGRLIRFVSSHEVGHTLGLPHNMGSSVAYAVEDLRDPEFTAEYGTAPSIMDYARFNYIAQPEDGDVALMPDIGPYDKYAIEWGYRPILDKTAKEEKEILDQWILEKAGDPLYRFGSQQSGGVIDPSSQTEDLGDDAVLASEYGIKNLKRIMPKLIEWTAEDGKNYDDLDDMYSQVLGQFNRYMGHVTANIGGVYEHYKTYDQEGAVYSHVSKEKQKEAMNFLQDQLFETPEWMIDQEIFNKIQFDGQVERIRNMQERTLNNLLDFGRMARLMENEEVNGDEAYGLIDMMSDVRMGIWSEVYSGQNIDRYRRNLQRAYIERMEYLMTEEQSNIPSQYRSWISRSDVDVAQSDIRPVVRGELKTLQNRIRRAANRGDRLTRYHLQDALERIDLILNPIK
;
A
#
# COMPACT_ATOMS: atom_id res chain seq x y z
N MET A 1 -24.15 16.52 -31.01
CA MET A 1 -24.10 17.71 -31.89
C MET A 1 -23.92 18.91 -30.96
N THR A 2 -22.94 19.81 -31.01
CA THR A 2 -22.01 20.30 -32.02
C THR A 2 -20.67 20.62 -31.32
N LYS A 3 -19.55 20.09 -31.85
CA LYS A 3 -18.19 20.44 -31.46
C LYS A 3 -17.75 21.70 -32.23
N ARG A 4 -17.04 22.64 -31.59
CA ARG A 4 -16.28 23.69 -32.28
C ARG A 4 -14.79 23.54 -32.03
N PHE A 5 -14.10 23.06 -33.08
CA PHE A 5 -12.67 23.17 -33.30
C PHE A 5 -12.28 24.63 -33.57
N THR A 6 -11.11 25.07 -33.11
CA THR A 6 -10.33 26.08 -33.84
C THR A 6 -8.83 25.76 -33.78
N ASN A 7 -8.27 25.55 -34.97
CA ASN A 7 -6.84 25.47 -35.26
C ASN A 7 -6.20 26.87 -35.20
N LYS A 8 -4.96 26.99 -34.73
CA LYS A 8 -4.04 28.05 -35.16
C LYS A 8 -2.62 27.52 -35.39
N LEU A 9 -2.04 28.07 -36.44
CA LEU A 9 -0.96 27.61 -37.29
C LEU A 9 0.42 28.05 -36.77
N PHE A 10 1.44 27.24 -37.08
CA PHE A 10 2.88 27.52 -36.99
C PHE A 10 3.29 28.74 -37.83
N LEU A 11 4.27 29.52 -37.35
CA LEU A 11 5.16 30.32 -38.20
C LEU A 11 6.54 30.47 -37.56
N VAL A 12 7.52 29.87 -38.23
CA VAL A 12 8.97 29.93 -37.98
C VAL A 12 9.52 31.20 -38.63
N ALA A 13 10.38 31.95 -37.94
CA ALA A 13 11.26 32.93 -38.59
C ALA A 13 12.63 32.96 -37.88
N LEU A 14 13.60 32.37 -38.57
CA LEU A 14 15.04 32.37 -38.30
C LEU A 14 15.61 33.71 -38.79
N SER A 15 16.44 34.40 -38.01
CA SER A 15 17.32 35.46 -38.55
C SER A 15 18.69 35.44 -37.87
N ILE A 16 19.66 35.04 -38.68
CA ILE A 16 21.10 35.07 -38.45
C ILE A 16 21.59 36.46 -38.86
N SER A 17 22.43 37.11 -38.05
CA SER A 17 23.29 38.18 -38.54
C SER A 17 24.69 38.06 -37.92
N VAL A 18 25.64 37.76 -38.81
CA VAL A 18 27.08 37.76 -38.61
C VAL A 18 27.58 39.15 -38.99
N SER A 19 28.45 39.76 -38.18
CA SER A 19 29.32 40.84 -38.64
C SER A 19 30.63 40.83 -37.88
N SER A 20 31.70 40.55 -38.63
CA SER A 20 33.10 40.73 -38.31
C SER A 20 33.60 41.98 -39.03
N CYS A 21 34.37 42.84 -38.36
CA CYS A 21 35.68 43.37 -38.82
C CYS A 21 36.17 44.53 -37.92
N ALA A 22 37.14 44.18 -37.06
CA ALA A 22 38.49 44.74 -36.93
C ALA A 22 38.81 46.27 -36.92
N VAL A 23 39.63 46.62 -35.91
CA VAL A 23 40.72 47.62 -35.80
C VAL A 23 40.38 49.11 -35.60
N PHE A 24 40.72 49.66 -34.41
CA PHE A 24 41.72 50.72 -34.23
C PHE A 24 42.06 50.90 -32.73
N GLN A 25 43.36 50.81 -32.39
CA GLN A 25 43.92 51.25 -31.10
C GLN A 25 44.20 52.76 -31.12
N PRO A 26 44.25 53.40 -29.94
CA PRO A 26 45.52 53.98 -29.51
C PRO A 26 45.89 53.68 -28.04
N LYS A 27 47.21 53.64 -27.80
CA LYS A 27 47.88 53.43 -26.50
C LYS A 27 47.78 54.66 -25.58
N SER A 28 47.64 54.44 -24.27
CA SER A 28 48.47 55.14 -23.25
C SER A 28 48.59 54.35 -21.94
N SER A 29 49.86 54.09 -21.59
CA SER A 29 50.51 53.94 -20.26
C SER A 29 49.73 53.46 -19.02
N ALA A 30 50.17 52.27 -18.59
CA ALA A 30 50.37 51.77 -17.23
C ALA A 30 50.08 52.67 -16.01
N ASP A 31 49.32 52.10 -15.06
CA ASP A 31 49.76 52.08 -13.67
C ASP A 31 49.37 50.74 -13.00
N ALA A 32 50.22 50.29 -12.08
CA ALA A 32 50.32 48.92 -11.61
C ALA A 32 49.26 48.55 -10.56
N SER A 33 48.60 47.40 -10.74
CA SER A 33 48.00 46.67 -9.62
C SER A 33 48.38 45.19 -9.69
N LYS A 34 48.71 44.65 -8.52
CA LYS A 34 49.30 43.34 -8.26
C LYS A 34 48.61 42.21 -9.03
N LYS A 35 49.39 41.48 -9.84
CA LYS A 35 49.08 40.11 -10.24
C LYS A 35 49.08 39.23 -8.99
N GLU A 36 47.89 38.90 -8.47
CA GLU A 36 47.71 37.62 -7.80
C GLU A 36 48.01 36.52 -8.82
N ALA A 37 48.96 35.65 -8.46
CA ALA A 37 49.29 34.49 -9.24
C ALA A 37 48.06 33.57 -9.32
N SER A 38 47.55 33.37 -10.54
CA SER A 38 46.57 32.34 -10.83
C SER A 38 47.13 30.97 -10.43
N LYS A 39 46.57 30.37 -9.37
CA LYS A 39 46.82 28.95 -9.05
C LYS A 39 46.41 28.07 -10.22
N LYS A 40 47.28 27.14 -10.61
CA LYS A 40 46.95 26.04 -11.53
C LYS A 40 45.82 25.21 -10.91
N ASN A 41 44.75 24.97 -11.68
CA ASN A 41 43.80 23.90 -11.40
C ASN A 41 44.55 22.56 -11.37
N GLY A 42 44.71 21.94 -10.19
CA GLY A 42 45.24 20.58 -10.08
C GLY A 42 46.02 20.23 -8.81
N ASP A 43 46.54 21.21 -8.06
CA ASP A 43 47.29 20.90 -6.83
C ASP A 43 46.33 20.74 -5.64
N LEU A 44 46.30 19.53 -5.08
CA LEU A 44 45.55 19.21 -3.85
C LEU A 44 45.98 20.13 -2.70
N GLU A 45 45.03 20.57 -1.89
CA GLU A 45 45.37 21.37 -0.72
C GLU A 45 46.01 20.46 0.36
N PRO A 46 46.94 20.98 1.19
CA PRO A 46 47.44 20.23 2.33
C PRO A 46 46.31 19.83 3.26
N TYR A 47 46.30 18.58 3.75
CA TYR A 47 45.19 18.05 4.54
C TYR A 47 44.79 18.96 5.71
N ALA A 48 45.77 19.43 6.49
CA ALA A 48 45.54 20.30 7.65
C ALA A 48 44.93 21.67 7.32
N LYS A 49 44.93 22.06 6.03
CA LYS A 49 44.27 23.26 5.54
C LYS A 49 42.78 23.02 5.23
N VAL A 50 42.44 21.81 4.78
CA VAL A 50 41.05 21.41 4.48
C VAL A 50 40.34 20.96 5.74
N ILE A 51 40.95 20.01 6.46
CA ILE A 51 40.48 19.49 7.74
C ILE A 51 41.34 20.11 8.84
N THR A 52 40.85 21.21 9.39
CA THR A 52 41.56 22.00 10.41
C THR A 52 41.56 21.28 11.76
N LYS A 53 42.29 21.81 12.74
CA LYS A 53 42.31 21.25 14.11
C LYS A 53 40.97 21.40 14.83
N ASP A 54 40.14 22.34 14.40
CA ASP A 54 38.82 22.61 14.98
C ASP A 54 37.72 21.74 14.33
N ALA A 55 38.10 20.86 13.38
CA ALA A 55 37.17 19.97 12.70
C ALA A 55 36.50 19.00 13.69
N LYS A 56 35.16 18.98 13.70
CA LYS A 56 34.40 17.94 14.40
C LYS A 56 34.26 16.75 13.47
N SER A 57 34.75 15.59 13.89
CA SER A 57 34.82 14.41 13.04
C SER A 57 33.99 13.29 13.64
N ASP A 58 33.22 12.62 12.79
CA ASP A 58 32.43 11.44 13.13
C ASP A 58 32.91 10.26 12.27
N GLN A 59 33.25 9.14 12.91
CA GLN A 59 33.88 7.99 12.26
C GLN A 59 32.86 6.86 12.05
N GLY A 60 32.70 6.43 10.81
CA GLY A 60 31.90 5.27 10.46
C GLY A 60 32.25 4.76 9.07
N LEU A 61 31.25 4.53 8.22
CA LEU A 61 31.43 4.12 6.82
C LEU A 61 32.35 5.08 6.07
N PHE A 62 32.10 6.39 6.18
CA PHE A 62 33.05 7.46 5.81
C PHE A 62 33.41 8.22 7.07
N THR A 63 34.58 8.85 7.14
CA THR A 63 34.76 9.87 8.19
C THR A 63 34.09 11.15 7.72
N VAL A 64 33.17 11.68 8.53
CA VAL A 64 32.46 12.92 8.24
C VAL A 64 33.08 14.03 9.06
N HIS A 65 33.60 15.06 8.40
CA HIS A 65 34.16 16.24 9.08
C HIS A 65 33.25 17.44 8.91
N ARG A 66 33.03 18.18 9.99
CA ARG A 66 32.47 19.53 9.97
C ARG A 66 33.58 20.53 10.29
N VAL A 67 33.83 21.45 9.37
CA VAL A 67 34.73 22.60 9.54
C VAL A 67 33.89 23.85 9.29
N ASP A 68 33.71 24.66 10.33
CA ASP A 68 32.74 25.77 10.35
C ASP A 68 31.33 25.28 9.95
N ASP A 69 30.78 25.77 8.84
CA ASP A 69 29.47 25.40 8.29
C ASP A 69 29.58 24.44 7.09
N LYS A 70 30.78 23.91 6.82
CA LYS A 70 31.04 23.00 5.71
C LYS A 70 31.19 21.57 6.17
N TYR A 71 30.60 20.66 5.40
CA TYR A 71 30.67 19.22 5.62
C TYR A 71 31.54 18.57 4.55
N PHE A 72 32.42 17.68 5.00
CA PHE A 72 33.33 16.93 4.17
C PHE A 72 33.17 15.43 4.41
N TYR A 73 33.23 14.65 3.33
CA TYR A 73 33.40 13.21 3.40
C TYR A 73 34.86 12.86 3.13
N GLU A 74 35.48 12.18 4.08
CA GLU A 74 36.72 11.45 3.91
C GLU A 74 36.39 9.99 3.62
N ILE A 75 36.48 9.63 2.34
CA ILE A 75 36.04 8.33 1.80
C ILE A 75 37.25 7.39 1.74
N PRO A 76 37.23 6.23 2.41
CA PRO A 76 38.21 5.18 2.21
C PRO A 76 38.29 4.74 0.74
N ASP A 77 39.51 4.66 0.19
CA ASP A 77 39.68 4.35 -1.23
C ASP A 77 39.10 2.99 -1.64
N SER A 78 39.03 2.05 -0.68
CA SER A 78 38.43 0.72 -0.82
C SER A 78 36.91 0.74 -1.04
N LEU A 79 36.23 1.86 -0.77
CA LEU A 79 34.80 2.04 -0.98
C LEU A 79 34.46 2.68 -2.33
N PHE A 80 35.43 3.16 -3.11
CA PHE A 80 35.13 3.60 -4.47
C PHE A 80 34.69 2.43 -5.34
N ASN A 81 33.71 2.71 -6.21
CA ASN A 81 33.00 1.76 -7.04
C ASN A 81 32.17 0.71 -6.27
N ARG A 82 32.12 0.76 -4.94
CA ARG A 82 31.11 0.03 -4.17
C ARG A 82 29.76 0.71 -4.31
N GLU A 83 28.72 -0.09 -4.45
CA GLU A 83 27.35 0.38 -4.56
C GLU A 83 26.75 0.59 -3.17
N MET A 84 25.94 1.63 -3.06
CA MET A 84 25.26 2.03 -1.84
C MET A 84 23.81 2.35 -2.16
N LEU A 85 22.85 1.85 -1.40
CA LEU A 85 21.44 2.16 -1.57
C LEU A 85 21.10 3.42 -0.77
N THR A 86 20.60 4.45 -1.44
CA THR A 86 20.14 5.68 -0.77
C THR A 86 18.63 5.72 -0.71
N VAL A 87 18.09 5.79 0.50
CA VAL A 87 16.66 5.95 0.77
C VAL A 87 16.40 7.36 1.28
N THR A 88 15.50 8.08 0.61
CA THR A 88 15.05 9.42 1.00
C THR A 88 13.69 9.32 1.66
N ARG A 89 13.54 9.88 2.86
CA ARG A 89 12.26 9.93 3.61
C ARG A 89 11.99 11.34 4.11
N ILE A 90 10.71 11.68 4.32
CA ILE A 90 10.36 12.86 5.10
C ILE A 90 10.58 12.52 6.57
N ALA A 91 11.46 13.26 7.25
CA ALA A 91 11.80 13.11 8.66
C ALA A 91 10.72 13.72 9.55
N LYS A 92 10.46 15.00 9.31
CA LYS A 92 9.45 15.82 9.97
C LYS A 92 8.73 16.60 8.89
N THR A 93 7.43 16.72 9.06
CA THR A 93 6.56 17.35 8.08
C THR A 93 5.70 18.43 8.69
N ALA A 94 5.18 19.30 7.82
CA ALA A 94 4.09 20.21 8.14
C ALA A 94 2.73 19.53 7.90
N THR A 95 1.69 20.00 8.57
CA THR A 95 0.31 19.52 8.40
C THR A 95 -0.08 19.49 6.92
N GLY A 96 -0.78 18.44 6.49
CA GLY A 96 -1.24 18.31 5.10
C GLY A 96 -0.16 17.91 4.08
N ILE A 97 1.07 17.56 4.51
CA ILE A 97 2.16 17.12 3.62
C ILE A 97 2.70 15.76 4.04
N GLY A 98 2.02 14.67 3.68
CA GLY A 98 2.51 13.32 4.03
C GLY A 98 2.70 13.14 5.54
N PHE A 99 3.69 12.34 5.94
CA PHE A 99 3.99 12.00 7.35
C PHE A 99 5.48 11.72 7.54
N GLY A 100 5.96 11.81 8.79
CA GLY A 100 7.33 11.41 9.17
C GLY A 100 7.54 9.91 8.96
N GLY A 101 8.61 9.52 8.27
CA GLY A 101 8.86 8.16 7.79
C GLY A 101 8.48 7.94 6.31
N GLY A 102 7.70 8.84 5.70
CA GLY A 102 7.20 8.68 4.33
C GLY A 102 8.30 8.68 3.27
N LYS A 103 8.44 7.56 2.53
CA LYS A 103 9.44 7.36 1.46
C LYS A 103 9.21 8.29 0.26
N GLN A 104 10.26 9.01 -0.12
CA GLN A 104 10.27 9.91 -1.27
C GLN A 104 10.98 9.32 -2.49
N ASN A 105 12.09 8.63 -2.26
CA ASN A 105 12.92 8.08 -3.32
C ASN A 105 13.81 6.95 -2.81
N THR A 106 14.19 6.03 -3.70
CA THR A 106 15.16 4.97 -3.43
C THR A 106 16.01 4.75 -4.67
N GLN A 107 17.33 4.92 -4.55
CA GLN A 107 18.26 4.81 -5.68
C GLN A 107 19.57 4.16 -5.27
N VAL A 108 20.17 3.36 -6.15
CA VAL A 108 21.53 2.86 -5.95
C VAL A 108 22.50 3.93 -6.43
N HIS A 109 23.47 4.26 -5.59
CA HIS A 109 24.53 5.20 -5.86
C HIS A 109 25.89 4.52 -5.84
N ARG A 110 26.82 5.08 -6.62
CA ARG A 110 28.21 4.64 -6.63
C ARG A 110 29.14 5.84 -6.68
N TRP A 111 30.06 5.91 -5.72
CA TRP A 111 31.11 6.91 -5.70
C TRP A 111 32.25 6.47 -6.61
N GLN A 112 32.64 7.32 -7.57
CA GLN A 112 33.65 6.99 -8.58
C GLN A 112 34.71 8.10 -8.66
N LYS A 113 35.99 7.76 -8.52
CA LYS A 113 37.07 8.72 -8.83
C LYS A 113 37.25 8.86 -10.34
N LYS A 114 37.33 10.10 -10.82
CA LYS A 114 37.63 10.41 -12.22
C LYS A 114 38.25 11.81 -12.36
N ASP A 115 39.42 11.90 -13.00
CA ASP A 115 40.07 13.16 -13.40
C ASP A 115 40.14 14.23 -12.29
N GLY A 116 40.67 13.86 -11.12
CA GLY A 116 40.79 14.77 -9.95
C GLY A 116 39.47 15.10 -9.26
N HIS A 117 38.40 14.39 -9.60
CA HIS A 117 37.07 14.55 -9.02
C HIS A 117 36.53 13.22 -8.50
N VAL A 118 35.51 13.31 -7.66
CA VAL A 118 34.63 12.20 -7.30
C VAL A 118 33.27 12.45 -7.94
N LEU A 119 32.71 11.45 -8.59
CA LEU A 119 31.37 11.45 -9.16
C LEU A 119 30.44 10.62 -8.27
N LEU A 120 29.25 11.12 -8.02
CA LEU A 120 28.14 10.33 -7.48
C LEU A 120 27.28 9.86 -8.64
N ARG A 121 27.38 8.57 -8.99
CA ARG A 121 26.63 7.95 -10.08
C ARG A 121 25.31 7.39 -9.57
N VAL A 122 24.30 7.38 -10.42
CA VAL A 122 23.04 6.62 -10.20
C VAL A 122 23.15 5.32 -10.98
N VAL A 123 23.08 4.18 -10.29
CA VAL A 123 23.17 2.83 -10.85
C VAL A 123 21.77 2.24 -10.95
N SER A 124 21.49 1.57 -12.07
CA SER A 124 20.24 0.84 -12.29
C SER A 124 20.51 -0.62 -12.56
N HIS A 125 19.83 -1.48 -11.81
CA HIS A 125 19.83 -2.93 -11.99
C HIS A 125 18.56 -3.44 -12.69
N GLN A 126 17.76 -2.55 -13.29
CA GLN A 126 16.54 -2.94 -13.99
C GLN A 126 16.81 -3.76 -15.26
N ILE A 127 18.00 -3.63 -15.84
CA ILE A 127 18.45 -4.38 -17.01
C ILE A 127 19.75 -5.09 -16.64
N TYR A 128 19.84 -6.39 -16.97
CA TYR A 128 20.93 -7.24 -16.54
C TYR A 128 21.42 -8.19 -17.66
N ALA A 129 22.72 -8.45 -17.65
CA ALA A 129 23.36 -9.60 -18.29
C ALA A 129 24.65 -9.93 -17.52
N ALA A 130 24.95 -11.22 -17.36
CA ALA A 130 26.19 -11.65 -16.72
C ALA A 130 27.42 -11.11 -17.48
N ASP A 131 28.42 -10.63 -16.74
CA ASP A 131 29.67 -10.06 -17.29
C ASP A 131 30.50 -11.06 -18.10
N SER A 132 30.27 -12.35 -17.88
CA SER A 132 30.83 -13.46 -18.66
C SER A 132 30.24 -13.58 -20.08
N LEU A 133 29.15 -12.86 -20.40
CA LEU A 133 28.48 -12.92 -21.69
C LEU A 133 28.79 -11.71 -22.57
N PRO A 134 28.98 -11.88 -23.90
CA PRO A 134 29.23 -10.76 -24.81
C PRO A 134 28.15 -9.67 -24.79
N VAL A 135 26.88 -10.05 -24.60
CA VAL A 135 25.74 -9.12 -24.55
C VAL A 135 25.82 -8.13 -23.37
N HIS A 136 26.64 -8.42 -22.35
CA HIS A 136 26.91 -7.50 -21.25
C HIS A 136 27.41 -6.13 -21.73
N GLU A 137 28.26 -6.09 -22.75
CA GLU A 137 28.75 -4.83 -23.32
C GLU A 137 27.60 -3.97 -23.87
N ALA A 138 26.64 -4.60 -24.57
CA ALA A 138 25.47 -3.91 -25.10
C ALA A 138 24.55 -3.40 -23.97
N VAL A 139 24.38 -4.18 -22.89
CA VAL A 139 23.63 -3.77 -21.70
C VAL A 139 24.27 -2.55 -21.04
N VAL A 140 25.59 -2.57 -20.80
CA VAL A 140 26.34 -1.44 -20.22
C VAL A 140 26.25 -0.20 -21.11
N ASN A 141 26.43 -0.35 -22.43
CA ASN A 141 26.34 0.75 -23.39
C ASN A 141 24.93 1.36 -23.48
N SER A 142 23.89 0.54 -23.29
CA SER A 142 22.49 0.98 -23.32
C SER A 142 22.01 1.56 -21.99
N ASN A 143 22.79 1.41 -20.91
CA ASN A 143 22.42 1.83 -19.56
C ASN A 143 23.50 2.73 -18.95
N PHE A 144 23.74 3.89 -19.57
CA PHE A 144 24.69 4.88 -19.05
C PHE A 144 24.28 5.37 -17.67
N GLU A 145 25.11 5.13 -16.66
CA GLU A 145 24.89 5.60 -15.29
C GLU A 145 24.97 7.13 -15.21
N PRO A 146 23.87 7.83 -14.92
CA PRO A 146 23.88 9.29 -14.83
C PRO A 146 24.77 9.79 -13.70
N VAL A 147 25.38 10.97 -13.86
CA VAL A 147 26.08 11.67 -12.76
C VAL A 147 25.05 12.50 -12.01
N LEU A 148 24.77 12.16 -10.75
CA LEU A 148 23.93 12.95 -9.88
C LEU A 148 24.64 14.25 -9.46
N GLN A 149 25.91 14.15 -9.08
CA GLN A 149 26.74 15.30 -8.71
C GLN A 149 28.24 14.97 -8.89
N ARG A 150 29.05 16.02 -9.10
CA ARG A 150 30.51 15.95 -9.24
C ARG A 150 31.18 16.81 -8.17
N PHE A 151 32.19 16.26 -7.52
CA PHE A 151 32.89 16.88 -6.40
C PHE A 151 34.39 16.99 -6.72
N PRO A 152 35.01 18.19 -6.62
CA PRO A 152 36.47 18.30 -6.73
C PRO A 152 37.13 17.64 -5.51
N VAL A 153 38.20 16.88 -5.72
CA VAL A 153 39.01 16.35 -4.62
C VAL A 153 39.72 17.51 -3.94
N LYS A 154 39.50 17.69 -2.64
CA LYS A 154 40.09 18.79 -1.86
C LYS A 154 41.48 18.42 -1.36
N THR A 155 41.62 17.20 -0.86
CA THR A 155 42.87 16.64 -0.32
C THR A 155 42.78 15.11 -0.25
N ILE A 156 43.87 14.47 0.19
CA ILE A 156 43.98 13.04 0.46
C ILE A 156 44.38 12.82 1.93
N GLY A 157 43.96 11.69 2.51
CA GLY A 157 44.24 11.33 3.90
C GLY A 157 45.71 11.39 4.29
N LYS A 158 45.96 11.62 5.58
CA LYS A 158 47.33 11.64 6.14
C LYS A 158 47.98 10.26 6.18
N ASP A 159 47.18 9.19 6.24
CA ASP A 159 47.67 7.81 6.31
C ASP A 159 48.07 7.32 4.92
N SER A 160 49.36 6.99 4.76
CA SER A 160 49.89 6.43 3.52
C SER A 160 49.48 4.97 3.28
N VAL A 161 49.03 4.26 4.32
CA VAL A 161 48.61 2.85 4.29
C VAL A 161 47.11 2.76 3.97
N ASN A 162 46.26 3.45 4.74
CA ASN A 162 44.82 3.54 4.47
C ASN A 162 44.50 4.81 3.70
N LYS A 163 44.66 4.76 2.37
CA LYS A 163 44.38 5.92 1.52
C LYS A 163 42.91 6.32 1.59
N THR A 164 42.67 7.59 1.87
CA THR A 164 41.34 8.20 1.86
C THR A 164 41.32 9.43 0.95
N THR A 165 40.12 9.81 0.50
CA THR A 165 39.90 10.95 -0.38
C THR A 165 38.88 11.89 0.24
N VAL A 166 39.22 13.18 0.33
CA VAL A 166 38.37 14.18 0.99
C VAL A 166 37.66 15.05 -0.06
N ILE A 167 36.34 15.12 0.06
CA ILE A 167 35.45 15.97 -0.76
C ILE A 167 34.53 16.81 0.12
N GLU A 168 34.13 17.98 -0.36
CA GLU A 168 33.12 18.84 0.29
C GLU A 168 31.73 18.47 -0.23
N VAL A 169 30.77 18.17 0.66
CA VAL A 169 29.45 17.64 0.29
C VAL A 169 28.27 18.53 0.69
N THR A 170 28.53 19.70 1.27
CA THR A 170 27.48 20.63 1.75
C THR A 170 26.38 20.86 0.71
N ASP A 171 26.75 21.18 -0.53
CA ASP A 171 25.80 21.51 -1.59
C ASP A 171 24.92 20.33 -2.04
N LEU A 172 25.34 19.07 -1.79
CA LEU A 172 24.52 17.90 -2.10
C LEU A 172 23.19 17.91 -1.33
N TYR A 173 23.20 18.47 -0.12
CA TYR A 173 22.05 18.47 0.78
C TYR A 173 21.39 19.84 0.91
N THR A 174 22.11 20.94 0.72
CA THR A 174 21.54 22.31 0.82
C THR A 174 20.99 22.85 -0.49
N LYS A 175 21.39 22.30 -1.65
CA LYS A 175 20.86 22.69 -2.97
C LYS A 175 19.74 21.76 -3.44
N ASP A 176 19.07 22.17 -4.52
CA ASP A 176 17.92 21.43 -5.06
C ASP A 176 18.32 20.18 -5.87
N VAL A 177 18.94 19.21 -5.21
CA VAL A 177 19.15 17.87 -5.74
C VAL A 177 17.83 17.11 -5.62
N LYS A 178 17.09 17.04 -6.73
CA LYS A 178 15.73 16.46 -6.78
C LYS A 178 15.65 15.04 -6.21
N ALA A 179 16.67 14.23 -6.45
CA ALA A 179 16.73 12.85 -5.96
C ALA A 179 16.70 12.73 -4.43
N LEU A 180 17.08 13.80 -3.71
CA LEU A 180 17.21 13.87 -2.25
C LEU A 180 16.23 14.87 -1.64
N GLY A 181 15.04 15.02 -2.23
CA GLY A 181 14.05 16.02 -1.80
C GLY A 181 12.62 15.67 -2.20
N LEU A 182 11.78 16.70 -2.34
CA LEU A 182 10.35 16.54 -2.62
C LEU A 182 10.08 15.96 -4.02
N ARG A 183 9.23 14.93 -4.10
CA ARG A 183 8.82 14.24 -5.35
C ARG A 183 8.13 15.17 -6.35
N ASP A 184 8.31 14.88 -7.64
CA ASP A 184 7.75 15.68 -8.74
C ASP A 184 6.21 15.79 -8.71
N GLY A 185 5.50 14.75 -8.27
CA GLY A 185 4.03 14.80 -8.12
C GLY A 185 3.59 15.88 -7.12
N SER A 186 4.17 15.87 -5.91
CA SER A 186 3.91 16.88 -4.89
C SER A 186 4.37 18.28 -5.32
N ARG A 187 5.50 18.38 -6.04
CA ARG A 187 5.93 19.65 -6.62
C ARG A 187 4.90 20.24 -7.58
N LYS A 188 4.30 19.41 -8.44
CA LYS A 188 3.23 19.84 -9.37
C LYS A 188 1.96 20.22 -8.62
N GLN A 189 1.54 19.38 -7.68
CA GLN A 189 0.33 19.61 -6.87
C GLN A 189 0.39 20.95 -6.15
N TYR A 190 1.52 21.27 -5.50
CA TYR A 190 1.68 22.48 -4.70
C TYR A 190 2.31 23.65 -5.46
N LYS A 191 2.49 23.53 -6.78
CA LYS A 191 3.07 24.58 -7.64
C LYS A 191 4.43 25.07 -7.11
N VAL A 192 5.32 24.13 -6.77
CA VAL A 192 6.69 24.44 -6.32
C VAL A 192 7.48 25.09 -7.44
N SER A 193 8.02 26.27 -7.15
CA SER A 193 8.79 27.10 -8.11
C SER A 193 10.29 26.85 -8.03
N ARG A 194 10.88 26.94 -6.83
CA ARG A 194 12.31 26.73 -6.56
C ARG A 194 12.56 26.42 -5.08
N LEU A 195 13.71 25.81 -4.80
CA LEU A 195 14.27 25.75 -3.44
C LEU A 195 14.72 27.15 -2.99
N ASP A 196 14.58 27.41 -1.69
CA ASP A 196 15.17 28.55 -1.00
C ASP A 196 16.42 28.11 -0.25
N ASP A 197 17.57 28.34 -0.87
CA ASP A 197 18.88 27.97 -0.33
C ASP A 197 19.17 28.64 1.03
N SER A 198 18.65 29.84 1.29
CA SER A 198 18.91 30.57 2.54
C SER A 198 18.15 30.01 3.75
N ARG A 199 17.05 29.28 3.48
CA ARG A 199 16.22 28.60 4.48
C ARG A 199 16.37 27.08 4.43
N SER A 200 17.44 26.59 3.79
CA SER A 200 17.75 25.17 3.68
C SER A 200 19.14 24.89 4.25
N TYR A 201 19.25 23.91 5.13
CA TYR A 201 20.47 23.64 5.89
C TYR A 201 20.57 22.17 6.30
N ILE A 202 21.79 21.71 6.55
CA ILE A 202 22.05 20.40 7.14
C ILE A 202 21.86 20.52 8.66
N ASP A 203 21.02 19.66 9.22
CA ASP A 203 20.83 19.57 10.66
C ASP A 203 21.93 18.67 11.24
N THR A 204 21.98 17.41 10.80
CA THR A 204 22.98 16.45 11.24
C THR A 204 23.43 15.53 10.11
N ILE A 205 24.69 15.09 10.18
CA ILE A 205 25.21 13.95 9.45
C ILE A 205 25.81 13.00 10.48
N ARG A 206 25.41 11.74 10.44
CA ARG A 206 25.96 10.68 11.29
C ARG A 206 26.55 9.58 10.42
N SER A 207 27.74 9.12 10.76
CA SER A 207 28.35 7.98 10.09
C SER A 207 28.34 6.74 10.98
N TYR A 208 27.58 5.75 10.56
CA TYR A 208 27.54 4.43 11.18
C TYR A 208 28.42 3.46 10.39
N PRO A 209 28.73 2.27 10.93
CA PRO A 209 29.61 1.31 10.26
C PRO A 209 29.13 0.87 8.86
N LYS A 210 27.81 0.81 8.64
CA LYS A 210 27.21 0.33 7.39
C LYS A 210 26.39 1.38 6.63
N ASN A 211 26.12 2.55 7.20
CA ASN A 211 25.40 3.62 6.50
C ASN A 211 25.83 5.03 6.94
N ILE A 212 25.51 6.02 6.13
CA ILE A 212 25.58 7.44 6.51
C ILE A 212 24.16 7.99 6.49
N GLU A 213 23.76 8.56 7.61
CA GLU A 213 22.44 9.18 7.77
C GLU A 213 22.57 10.70 7.77
N VAL A 214 21.80 11.36 6.91
CA VAL A 214 21.78 12.83 6.81
C VAL A 214 20.38 13.36 7.07
N ARG A 215 20.25 14.24 8.08
CA ARG A 215 19.07 15.07 8.31
C ARG A 215 19.32 16.48 7.77
N HIS A 216 18.43 16.96 6.92
CA HIS A 216 18.52 18.31 6.35
C HIS A 216 17.14 18.89 6.13
N VAL A 217 17.04 20.21 6.32
CA VAL A 217 15.82 20.98 6.07
C VAL A 217 15.90 21.55 4.66
N LYS A 218 14.84 21.34 3.87
CA LYS A 218 14.65 21.97 2.57
C LYS A 218 13.37 22.77 2.56
N THR A 219 13.50 24.03 2.15
CA THR A 219 12.39 24.96 2.03
C THR A 219 12.14 25.27 0.55
N TYR A 220 10.92 25.00 0.07
CA TYR A 220 10.50 25.20 -1.31
C TYR A 220 9.49 26.34 -1.40
N ASN A 221 9.74 27.33 -2.25
CA ASN A 221 8.74 28.36 -2.56
C ASN A 221 7.61 27.74 -3.40
N ALA A 222 6.36 27.87 -2.96
CA ALA A 222 5.22 27.16 -3.50
C ALA A 222 4.04 28.11 -3.69
N GLY A 223 3.36 28.03 -4.84
CA GLY A 223 2.18 28.85 -5.14
C GLY A 223 0.90 28.34 -4.49
N ASP A 224 0.90 27.10 -3.99
CA ASP A 224 -0.27 26.46 -3.38
C ASP A 224 0.15 25.52 -2.23
N PRO A 225 0.82 26.04 -1.19
CA PRO A 225 1.26 25.22 -0.07
C PRO A 225 0.04 24.72 0.74
N PRO A 226 0.00 23.44 1.13
CA PRO A 226 -1.18 22.84 1.77
C PRO A 226 -1.32 23.20 3.25
N SER A 227 -0.29 23.78 3.87
CA SER A 227 -0.34 24.39 5.19
C SER A 227 0.50 25.65 5.24
N ASN A 228 0.21 26.51 6.24
CA ASN A 228 0.94 27.76 6.46
C ASN A 228 1.03 28.64 5.21
N ALA A 229 -0.11 28.81 4.50
CA ALA A 229 -0.21 29.54 3.24
C ALA A 229 0.35 30.97 3.31
N SER A 230 0.31 31.60 4.49
CA SER A 230 0.93 32.89 4.77
C SER A 230 2.43 32.94 4.50
N THR A 231 3.15 31.81 4.53
CA THR A 231 4.60 31.77 4.28
C THR A 231 4.95 31.62 2.80
N GLY A 232 3.99 31.22 1.94
CA GLY A 232 4.24 30.98 0.51
C GLY A 232 5.28 29.89 0.23
N SER A 233 5.51 28.98 1.19
CA SER A 233 6.56 27.97 1.09
C SER A 233 6.23 26.67 1.83
N ILE A 234 6.92 25.60 1.45
CA ILE A 234 6.87 24.28 2.09
C ILE A 234 8.24 24.01 2.69
N SER A 235 8.33 23.87 4.01
CA SER A 235 9.56 23.47 4.71
C SER A 235 9.40 22.06 5.26
N LEU A 236 10.34 21.18 4.91
CA LEU A 236 10.35 19.79 5.34
C LEU A 236 11.75 19.42 5.80
N GLU A 237 11.84 18.61 6.85
CA GLU A 237 13.08 17.93 7.19
C GLU A 237 13.08 16.58 6.46
N PHE A 238 14.17 16.27 5.76
CA PHE A 238 14.37 15.01 5.06
C PHE A 238 15.44 14.18 5.77
N SER A 239 15.29 12.86 5.68
CA SER A 239 16.34 11.89 5.97
C SER A 239 16.86 11.29 4.66
N ASN A 240 18.17 11.16 4.58
CA ASN A 240 18.86 10.42 3.54
C ASN A 240 19.80 9.40 4.18
N SER A 241 19.38 8.13 4.17
CA SER A 241 20.22 7.00 4.58
C SER A 241 20.90 6.41 3.37
N MET A 242 22.24 6.45 3.34
CA MET A 242 23.08 5.83 2.31
C MET A 242 23.72 4.56 2.89
N ILE A 243 23.17 3.42 2.50
CA ILE A 243 23.46 2.09 3.05
C ILE A 243 24.47 1.39 2.13
N LEU A 244 25.58 0.89 2.69
CA LEU A 244 26.54 0.09 1.94
C LEU A 244 25.92 -1.26 1.57
N LEU A 245 25.84 -1.57 0.28
CA LEU A 245 25.34 -2.87 -0.15
C LEU A 245 26.34 -4.00 0.16
N PRO A 246 25.86 -5.22 0.48
CA PRO A 246 26.68 -6.40 0.68
C PRO A 246 27.70 -6.59 -0.45
N LYS A 247 28.90 -7.05 -0.13
CA LYS A 247 29.91 -7.32 -1.16
C LYS A 247 29.46 -8.46 -2.07
N GLU A 248 29.02 -9.56 -1.45
CA GLU A 248 28.46 -10.73 -2.10
C GLU A 248 26.93 -10.70 -1.95
N PRO A 249 26.17 -10.53 -3.05
CA PRO A 249 24.71 -10.56 -2.98
C PRO A 249 24.20 -11.92 -2.47
N MET A 250 23.13 -11.92 -1.68
CA MET A 250 22.45 -13.15 -1.25
C MET A 250 22.01 -14.00 -2.45
N LYS A 251 21.99 -15.33 -2.28
CA LYS A 251 21.37 -16.26 -3.24
C LYS A 251 19.90 -15.88 -3.45
N ARG A 252 19.56 -15.49 -4.69
CA ARG A 252 18.19 -15.18 -5.13
C ARG A 252 17.30 -16.41 -4.97
N ARG A 253 16.04 -16.21 -4.59
CA ARG A 253 14.96 -17.18 -4.75
C ARG A 253 13.97 -16.66 -5.79
N TYR A 254 13.66 -17.46 -6.80
CA TYR A 254 12.77 -17.01 -7.89
C TYR A 254 11.33 -16.89 -7.40
N PHE A 255 10.65 -15.85 -7.87
CA PHE A 255 9.25 -15.60 -7.56
C PHE A 255 8.33 -16.58 -8.30
N ASP A 256 7.29 -17.04 -7.61
CA ASP A 256 6.16 -17.77 -8.16
C ASP A 256 4.86 -17.13 -7.65
N GLN A 257 3.93 -16.82 -8.56
CA GLN A 257 2.71 -16.10 -8.22
C GLN A 257 1.71 -16.93 -7.39
N ARG A 258 1.90 -18.27 -7.32
CA ARG A 258 1.05 -19.16 -6.49
C ARG A 258 1.33 -19.01 -4.99
N VAL A 259 2.43 -18.37 -4.59
CA VAL A 259 2.78 -18.08 -3.20
C VAL A 259 2.92 -16.57 -3.03
N GLY A 260 2.26 -15.99 -2.03
CA GLY A 260 2.28 -14.56 -1.77
C GLY A 260 3.66 -14.09 -1.34
N TRP A 261 4.32 -13.29 -2.16
CA TRP A 261 5.63 -12.72 -1.81
C TRP A 261 5.88 -11.36 -2.47
N PHE A 262 6.49 -10.41 -1.74
CA PHE A 262 7.00 -9.18 -2.31
C PHE A 262 8.20 -9.48 -3.20
N ALA A 263 8.08 -9.20 -4.49
CA ALA A 263 9.10 -9.53 -5.46
C ALA A 263 9.61 -8.33 -6.24
N ARG A 264 10.83 -8.47 -6.76
CA ARG A 264 11.48 -7.48 -7.59
C ARG A 264 11.95 -8.09 -8.90
N GLY A 265 11.81 -7.32 -9.98
CA GLY A 265 12.11 -7.76 -11.34
C GLY A 265 13.36 -7.11 -11.93
N GLN A 266 14.06 -7.85 -12.79
CA GLN A 266 15.07 -7.37 -13.71
C GLN A 266 14.78 -7.91 -15.12
N THR A 267 15.00 -7.11 -16.15
CA THR A 267 14.99 -7.58 -17.54
C THR A 267 16.34 -8.19 -17.87
N ASP A 268 16.38 -9.51 -18.02
CA ASP A 268 17.59 -10.29 -18.32
C ASP A 268 17.76 -10.49 -19.84
N TYR A 269 18.92 -10.06 -20.34
CA TYR A 269 19.35 -10.20 -21.74
C TYR A 269 20.37 -11.33 -21.94
N GLY A 270 20.87 -11.92 -20.86
CA GLY A 270 21.86 -13.00 -20.88
C GLY A 270 21.26 -14.41 -20.96
N LEU A 271 19.92 -14.52 -20.91
CA LEU A 271 19.24 -15.81 -21.03
C LEU A 271 19.31 -16.34 -22.47
N ASP A 272 19.45 -17.66 -22.61
CA ASP A 272 19.31 -18.36 -23.89
C ASP A 272 17.84 -18.38 -24.33
N ALA A 273 17.35 -17.23 -24.79
CA ALA A 273 15.99 -17.00 -25.24
C ALA A 273 15.98 -16.03 -26.43
N GLN A 274 15.03 -16.19 -27.35
CA GLN A 274 14.87 -15.29 -28.50
C GLN A 274 14.25 -13.93 -28.14
N LYS A 275 14.24 -13.58 -26.85
CA LYS A 275 13.75 -12.31 -26.31
C LYS A 275 14.36 -12.05 -24.93
N SER A 276 14.48 -10.79 -24.54
CA SER A 276 14.72 -10.43 -23.14
C SER A 276 13.55 -10.90 -22.28
N LYS A 277 13.82 -11.38 -21.07
CA LYS A 277 12.79 -11.86 -20.15
C LYS A 277 12.87 -11.11 -18.84
N GLU A 278 11.72 -10.76 -18.28
CA GLU A 278 11.66 -10.30 -16.90
C GLU A 278 11.85 -11.50 -15.95
N VAL A 279 12.83 -11.37 -15.06
CA VAL A 279 13.14 -12.32 -14.00
C VAL A 279 12.77 -11.67 -12.68
N LYS A 280 11.87 -12.30 -11.93
CA LYS A 280 11.45 -11.85 -10.59
C LYS A 280 12.02 -12.75 -9.50
N TYR A 281 12.40 -12.15 -8.38
CA TYR A 281 12.91 -12.85 -7.19
C TYR A 281 12.38 -12.19 -5.92
N LEU A 282 12.40 -12.97 -4.84
CA LEU A 282 11.83 -12.64 -3.54
C LEU A 282 12.62 -11.56 -2.81
N ASP A 283 11.92 -10.64 -2.15
CA ASP A 283 12.48 -9.82 -1.07
C ASP A 283 12.46 -10.63 0.24
N ARG A 284 13.62 -10.99 0.80
CA ARG A 284 13.71 -11.80 2.04
C ARG A 284 14.98 -11.53 2.83
N TRP A 285 14.95 -11.80 4.13
CA TRP A 285 16.15 -11.79 4.98
C TRP A 285 17.13 -12.91 4.61
N ARG A 286 18.43 -12.69 4.86
CA ARG A 286 19.46 -13.72 4.68
C ARG A 286 19.49 -14.65 5.89
N LEU A 287 18.79 -15.78 5.80
CA LEU A 287 18.88 -16.88 6.76
C LEU A 287 19.72 -18.02 6.19
N GLU A 288 20.88 -18.26 6.81
CA GLU A 288 21.84 -19.31 6.43
C GLU A 288 22.04 -20.28 7.60
N VAL A 289 22.15 -21.57 7.30
CA VAL A 289 22.51 -22.60 8.28
C VAL A 289 24.00 -22.47 8.62
N LYS A 290 24.36 -22.59 9.89
CA LYS A 290 25.76 -22.64 10.32
C LYS A 290 26.42 -23.90 9.76
N GLU A 291 27.70 -23.84 9.39
CA GLU A 291 28.39 -24.96 8.74
C GLU A 291 28.38 -26.24 9.61
N GLU A 292 28.52 -26.07 10.93
CA GLU A 292 28.47 -27.12 11.94
C GLU A 292 27.08 -27.74 12.17
N ASP A 293 26.01 -27.11 11.69
CA ASP A 293 24.62 -27.54 11.91
C ASP A 293 23.95 -28.08 10.63
N LYS A 294 24.67 -28.18 9.50
CA LYS A 294 24.13 -28.69 8.22
C LYS A 294 23.54 -30.10 8.34
N GLU A 295 24.27 -31.02 8.96
CA GLU A 295 23.81 -32.41 9.13
C GLU A 295 22.54 -32.49 9.98
N LYS A 296 22.45 -31.66 11.04
CA LYS A 296 21.24 -31.56 11.88
C LYS A 296 20.06 -31.05 11.08
N PHE A 297 20.26 -29.99 10.30
CA PHE A 297 19.24 -29.41 9.43
C PHE A 297 18.74 -30.42 8.39
N GLU A 298 19.63 -31.18 7.77
CA GLU A 298 19.30 -32.24 6.81
C GLU A 298 18.51 -33.39 7.47
N ASN A 299 18.78 -33.68 8.75
CA ASN A 299 18.03 -34.65 9.55
C ASN A 299 16.67 -34.11 10.05
N GLY A 300 16.31 -32.86 9.72
CA GLY A 300 15.07 -32.21 10.14
C GLY A 300 15.08 -31.65 11.56
N GLU A 301 16.24 -31.57 12.21
CA GLU A 301 16.38 -30.90 13.51
C GLU A 301 16.36 -29.37 13.35
N LEU A 302 15.76 -28.67 14.31
CA LEU A 302 15.75 -27.21 14.35
C LEU A 302 17.13 -26.64 14.71
N VAL A 303 17.66 -25.81 13.83
CA VAL A 303 18.97 -25.14 13.98
C VAL A 303 18.81 -23.65 14.20
N GLU A 304 19.85 -22.99 14.68
CA GLU A 304 19.86 -21.52 14.74
C GLU A 304 20.45 -20.94 13.46
N PRO A 305 19.86 -19.87 12.89
CA PRO A 305 20.48 -19.22 11.74
C PRO A 305 21.81 -18.58 12.13
N LYS A 306 22.68 -18.41 11.14
CA LYS A 306 23.96 -17.74 11.30
C LYS A 306 23.80 -16.29 11.80
N GLU A 307 22.81 -15.58 11.27
CA GLU A 307 22.40 -14.25 11.74
C GLU A 307 20.88 -14.27 11.95
N PRO A 308 20.38 -14.14 13.19
CA PRO A 308 18.95 -14.02 13.44
C PRO A 308 18.42 -12.64 13.05
N ILE A 309 17.13 -12.56 12.74
CA ILE A 309 16.41 -11.31 12.52
C ILE A 309 16.13 -10.69 13.88
N VAL A 310 16.64 -9.48 14.12
CA VAL A 310 16.50 -8.80 15.43
C VAL A 310 15.76 -7.49 15.25
N TYR A 311 14.65 -7.35 15.97
CA TYR A 311 13.89 -6.11 16.08
C TYR A 311 14.08 -5.47 17.44
N TYR A 312 14.22 -4.14 17.46
CA TYR A 312 14.24 -3.35 18.67
C TYR A 312 12.92 -2.57 18.81
N VAL A 313 12.41 -2.47 20.03
CA VAL A 313 11.23 -1.62 20.32
C VAL A 313 11.72 -0.24 20.73
N ASP A 314 11.32 0.81 20.01
CA ASP A 314 11.79 2.18 20.26
C ASP A 314 11.60 2.59 21.74
N ARG A 315 12.59 3.27 22.31
CA ARG A 315 12.57 3.82 23.68
C ARG A 315 11.39 4.78 23.90
N ALA A 316 10.87 5.39 22.83
CA ALA A 316 9.71 6.28 22.87
C ALA A 316 8.36 5.57 23.03
N THR A 317 8.34 4.23 22.90
CA THR A 317 7.13 3.42 23.04
C THR A 317 6.61 3.47 24.48
N PRO A 318 5.31 3.72 24.73
CA PRO A 318 4.73 3.62 26.06
C PRO A 318 4.98 2.24 26.68
N LYS A 319 5.43 2.22 27.94
CA LYS A 319 5.96 1.01 28.58
C LYS A 319 4.96 -0.15 28.64
N GLN A 320 3.68 0.16 28.78
CA GLN A 320 2.62 -0.84 28.84
C GLN A 320 2.43 -1.60 27.50
N TRP A 321 2.82 -1.00 26.37
CA TRP A 321 2.68 -1.62 25.04
C TRP A 321 3.91 -2.43 24.60
N ILE A 322 5.08 -2.19 25.21
CA ILE A 322 6.34 -2.86 24.84
C ILE A 322 6.22 -4.40 24.88
N PRO A 323 5.65 -5.03 25.93
CA PRO A 323 5.54 -6.49 25.98
C PRO A 323 4.73 -7.07 24.80
N TYR A 324 3.62 -6.44 24.44
CA TYR A 324 2.74 -6.90 23.38
C TYR A 324 3.36 -6.76 21.98
N ILE A 325 4.10 -5.67 21.74
CA ILE A 325 4.85 -5.48 20.49
C ILE A 325 5.94 -6.54 20.35
N LYS A 326 6.68 -6.84 21.44
CA LYS A 326 7.69 -7.90 21.43
C LYS A 326 7.09 -9.27 21.16
N GLN A 327 5.96 -9.59 21.80
CA GLN A 327 5.23 -10.82 21.52
C GLN A 327 4.84 -10.90 20.04
N GLY A 328 4.33 -9.81 19.45
CA GLY A 328 3.93 -9.86 18.04
C GLY A 328 5.08 -10.07 17.06
N ILE A 329 6.28 -9.59 17.40
CA ILE A 329 7.51 -9.93 16.65
C ILE A 329 7.83 -11.42 16.75
N GLU A 330 7.74 -11.98 17.97
CA GLU A 330 8.15 -13.35 18.26
C GLU A 330 7.08 -14.40 17.91
N ASP A 331 5.84 -13.99 17.65
CA ASP A 331 4.76 -14.87 17.14
C ASP A 331 5.18 -15.61 15.86
N TRP A 332 6.02 -14.99 15.04
CA TRP A 332 6.54 -15.58 13.80
C TRP A 332 7.56 -16.72 14.01
N GLN A 333 8.01 -16.96 15.25
CA GLN A 333 8.98 -18.02 15.52
C GLN A 333 8.45 -19.39 15.07
N VAL A 334 7.16 -19.68 15.25
CA VAL A 334 6.54 -20.95 14.81
C VAL A 334 6.58 -21.16 13.30
N ALA A 335 6.54 -20.08 12.51
CA ALA A 335 6.65 -20.15 11.05
C ALA A 335 8.10 -20.41 10.62
N PHE A 336 9.08 -19.83 11.31
CA PHE A 336 10.49 -20.13 11.06
C PHE A 336 10.89 -21.54 11.51
N GLU A 337 10.23 -22.09 12.53
CA GLU A 337 10.42 -23.50 12.90
C GLU A 337 10.01 -24.44 11.77
N ALA A 338 8.93 -24.13 11.05
CA ALA A 338 8.56 -24.87 9.83
C ALA A 338 9.65 -24.77 8.73
N ALA A 339 10.34 -23.63 8.65
CA ALA A 339 11.50 -23.45 7.77
C ALA A 339 12.80 -24.13 8.29
N GLY A 340 12.76 -24.79 9.45
CA GLY A 340 13.88 -25.49 10.09
C GLY A 340 14.73 -24.64 11.04
N PHE A 341 14.28 -23.44 11.42
CA PHE A 341 15.01 -22.52 12.28
C PHE A 341 14.31 -22.27 13.63
N LYS A 342 15.06 -22.39 14.72
CA LYS A 342 14.68 -21.84 16.04
C LYS A 342 15.44 -20.54 16.31
N ASN A 343 14.90 -19.68 17.17
CA ASN A 343 15.48 -18.37 17.50
C ASN A 343 15.81 -17.53 16.26
N ALA A 344 14.97 -17.62 15.22
CA ALA A 344 15.21 -16.98 13.94
C ALA A 344 14.79 -15.50 13.94
N ILE A 345 13.79 -15.14 14.75
CA ILE A 345 13.31 -13.78 14.92
C ILE A 345 13.21 -13.46 16.42
N ILE A 346 13.76 -12.32 16.83
CA ILE A 346 13.91 -11.97 18.24
C ILE A 346 13.58 -10.49 18.46
N ALA A 347 12.83 -10.18 19.52
CA ALA A 347 12.57 -8.82 19.94
C ALA A 347 13.49 -8.40 21.11
N LYS A 348 14.02 -7.17 21.07
CA LYS A 348 14.92 -6.64 22.09
C LYS A 348 14.55 -5.23 22.52
N ASP A 349 14.97 -4.87 23.73
CA ASP A 349 15.09 -3.46 24.09
C ASP A 349 16.34 -2.88 23.43
N PRO A 350 16.27 -1.63 22.96
CA PRO A 350 17.48 -0.92 22.56
C PRO A 350 18.42 -0.82 23.77
N PRO A 351 19.75 -0.86 23.55
CA PRO A 351 20.71 -0.59 24.61
C PRO A 351 20.32 0.69 25.36
N SER A 352 20.69 0.85 26.62
CA SER A 352 20.61 2.14 27.31
C SER A 352 21.60 3.14 26.71
N LYS A 353 21.40 4.44 26.97
CA LYS A 353 22.38 5.47 26.56
C LYS A 353 23.75 5.29 27.22
N GLU A 354 23.82 4.55 28.33
CA GLU A 354 25.05 4.24 29.05
C GLU A 354 25.78 3.04 28.42
N GLU A 355 25.03 2.04 27.93
CA GLU A 355 25.59 0.87 27.23
C GLU A 355 26.05 1.21 25.81
N ASP A 356 25.26 1.99 25.09
CA ASP A 356 25.60 2.47 23.75
C ASP A 356 25.02 3.88 23.52
N PRO A 357 25.83 4.94 23.72
CA PRO A 357 25.39 6.32 23.49
C PRO A 357 25.16 6.64 22.01
N ASP A 358 25.74 5.85 21.11
CA ASP A 358 25.67 6.05 19.66
C ASP A 358 24.55 5.23 19.01
N TRP A 359 23.90 4.34 19.78
CA TRP A 359 22.73 3.60 19.31
C TRP A 359 21.64 4.55 18.80
N SER A 360 21.16 4.25 17.61
CA SER A 360 20.19 5.06 16.90
C SER A 360 19.32 4.16 16.03
N PRO A 361 18.01 4.45 15.93
CA PRO A 361 17.15 3.73 15.00
C PRO A 361 17.54 3.99 13.53
N GLU A 362 18.37 4.99 13.24
CA GLU A 362 18.87 5.27 11.88
C GLU A 362 20.12 4.47 11.49
N ASP A 363 20.68 3.68 12.40
CA ASP A 363 21.77 2.77 12.06
C ASP A 363 21.17 1.52 11.43
N VAL A 364 21.53 1.26 10.17
CA VAL A 364 20.98 0.15 9.36
C VAL A 364 21.24 -1.23 9.96
N ARG A 365 22.12 -1.34 10.96
CA ARG A 365 22.35 -2.57 11.72
C ARG A 365 21.18 -2.96 12.61
N TYR A 366 20.22 -2.05 12.85
CA TYR A 366 19.09 -2.27 13.75
C TYR A 366 17.77 -2.07 13.01
N SER A 367 16.94 -3.09 12.97
CA SER A 367 15.52 -2.95 12.59
C SER A 367 14.71 -2.52 13.82
N VAL A 368 13.80 -1.56 13.67
CA VAL A 368 13.13 -0.93 14.82
C VAL A 368 11.63 -0.80 14.59
N VAL A 369 10.83 -1.12 15.63
CA VAL A 369 9.44 -0.68 15.72
C VAL A 369 9.43 0.75 16.27
N ARG A 370 9.21 1.73 15.39
CA ARG A 370 9.32 3.17 15.67
C ARG A 370 7.96 3.73 16.10
N TYR A 371 7.92 4.34 17.28
CA TYR A 371 6.68 4.92 17.81
C TYR A 371 6.52 6.39 17.38
N LEU A 372 5.48 6.67 16.61
CA LEU A 372 5.22 7.98 15.99
C LEU A 372 4.03 8.68 16.64
N ALA A 373 4.26 9.87 17.18
CA ALA A 373 3.22 10.77 17.67
C ALA A 373 2.46 11.41 16.48
N SER A 374 1.49 10.69 15.92
CA SER A 374 0.74 11.09 14.74
C SER A 374 -0.75 10.74 14.88
N PRO A 375 -1.66 11.62 14.45
CA PRO A 375 -3.10 11.37 14.52
C PRO A 375 -3.61 10.37 13.46
N ILE A 376 -2.76 9.93 12.53
CA ILE A 376 -3.13 8.97 11.48
C ILE A 376 -3.37 7.60 12.13
N PRO A 377 -4.56 6.99 11.96
CA PRO A 377 -4.89 5.71 12.57
C PRO A 377 -4.41 4.54 11.69
N ASN A 378 -3.10 4.26 11.69
CA ASN A 378 -2.52 3.21 10.85
C ASN A 378 -1.20 2.66 11.43
N ALA A 379 -0.69 1.57 10.86
CA ALA A 379 0.70 1.13 10.95
C ALA A 379 1.21 0.77 9.54
N ASN A 380 2.53 0.66 9.36
CA ASN A 380 3.09 0.04 8.15
C ASN A 380 4.50 -0.49 8.42
N GLY A 381 4.80 -1.69 7.92
CA GLY A 381 6.11 -2.36 7.96
C GLY A 381 6.86 -2.34 6.62
N PRO A 382 7.45 -1.20 6.20
CA PRO A 382 8.26 -1.15 5.00
C PRO A 382 9.61 -1.84 5.22
N HIS A 383 10.12 -2.45 4.17
CA HIS A 383 11.48 -2.97 4.13
C HIS A 383 12.31 -2.31 3.03
N VAL A 384 13.62 -2.43 3.15
CA VAL A 384 14.60 -1.95 2.19
C VAL A 384 15.45 -3.13 1.74
N SER A 385 15.42 -3.41 0.44
CA SER A 385 16.12 -4.56 -0.14
C SER A 385 17.24 -4.17 -1.08
N ASP A 386 18.30 -4.98 -1.10
CA ASP A 386 19.31 -5.00 -2.14
C ASP A 386 18.66 -5.33 -3.49
N PRO A 387 18.66 -4.40 -4.47
CA PRO A 387 18.02 -4.62 -5.75
C PRO A 387 18.71 -5.67 -6.61
N ARG A 388 19.87 -6.20 -6.21
CA ARG A 388 20.62 -7.25 -6.92
C ARG A 388 20.24 -8.65 -6.48
N SER A 389 19.73 -8.83 -5.27
CA SER A 389 19.44 -10.17 -4.70
C SER A 389 18.04 -10.31 -4.11
N GLY A 390 17.39 -9.19 -3.73
CA GLY A 390 16.20 -9.20 -2.88
C GLY A 390 16.52 -9.35 -1.39
N GLU A 391 17.79 -9.28 -0.99
CA GLU A 391 18.15 -9.31 0.43
C GLU A 391 17.58 -8.10 1.17
N ILE A 392 16.70 -8.34 2.15
CA ILE A 392 16.24 -7.29 3.07
C ILE A 392 17.43 -6.90 3.96
N LEU A 393 17.77 -5.61 3.95
CA LEU A 393 18.91 -5.05 4.67
C LEU A 393 18.50 -4.51 6.04
N GLU A 394 17.35 -3.84 6.09
CA GLU A 394 16.73 -3.32 7.30
C GLU A 394 15.21 -3.17 7.14
N SER A 395 14.49 -3.10 8.26
CA SER A 395 13.09 -2.71 8.29
C SER A 395 12.76 -1.82 9.50
N ASP A 396 11.99 -0.77 9.23
CA ASP A 396 11.50 0.17 10.24
C ASP A 396 9.97 0.15 10.24
N ILE A 397 9.36 -0.56 11.19
CA ILE A 397 7.90 -0.57 11.34
C ILE A 397 7.48 0.78 11.91
N ASN A 398 6.64 1.50 11.17
CA ASN A 398 6.10 2.79 11.59
C ASN A 398 4.81 2.57 12.37
N TRP A 399 4.90 2.74 13.70
CA TRP A 399 3.78 2.58 14.61
C TRP A 399 3.17 3.93 14.97
N TYR A 400 1.96 4.22 14.49
CA TYR A 400 1.31 5.51 14.77
C TYR A 400 0.49 5.40 16.04
N HIS A 401 0.57 6.42 16.90
CA HIS A 401 -0.17 6.45 18.16
C HIS A 401 -1.67 6.13 17.95
N ASN A 402 -2.32 6.73 16.94
CA ASN A 402 -3.76 6.58 16.72
C ASN A 402 -4.18 5.25 16.07
N VAL A 403 -3.27 4.27 15.86
CA VAL A 403 -3.68 2.91 15.44
C VAL A 403 -4.67 2.30 16.44
N MET A 404 -4.56 2.66 17.72
CA MET A 404 -5.45 2.22 18.78
C MET A 404 -6.91 2.68 18.56
N THR A 405 -7.14 3.85 17.95
CA THR A 405 -8.50 4.29 17.59
C THR A 405 -9.12 3.39 16.54
N LEU A 406 -8.34 2.98 15.54
CA LEU A 406 -8.80 2.01 14.53
C LEU A 406 -9.15 0.69 15.21
N LEU A 407 -8.23 0.16 16.03
CA LEU A 407 -8.43 -1.11 16.73
C LEU A 407 -9.65 -1.09 17.64
N ARG A 408 -9.84 -0.02 18.43
CA ARG A 408 -11.03 0.17 19.26
C ARG A 408 -12.30 0.09 18.44
N ASN A 409 -12.40 0.94 17.41
CA ASN A 409 -13.62 1.09 16.62
C ASN A 409 -14.02 -0.24 15.94
N TRP A 410 -13.06 -0.94 15.38
CA TRP A 410 -13.28 -2.21 14.68
C TRP A 410 -13.60 -3.34 15.65
N PHE A 411 -12.84 -3.47 16.73
CA PHE A 411 -13.08 -4.51 17.73
C PHE A 411 -14.44 -4.33 18.40
N PHE A 412 -14.83 -3.08 18.71
CA PHE A 412 -16.16 -2.75 19.21
C PHE A 412 -17.24 -3.20 18.21
N VAL A 413 -17.21 -2.67 16.97
CA VAL A 413 -18.32 -2.88 16.02
C VAL A 413 -18.45 -4.34 15.55
N GLN A 414 -17.34 -5.09 15.56
CA GLN A 414 -17.33 -6.48 15.10
C GLN A 414 -17.56 -7.49 16.23
N THR A 415 -17.15 -7.19 17.48
CA THR A 415 -17.15 -8.20 18.55
C THR A 415 -18.01 -7.86 19.76
N ALA A 416 -18.47 -6.61 19.96
CA ALA A 416 -19.20 -6.21 21.18
C ALA A 416 -20.50 -7.00 21.44
N ALA A 417 -21.07 -7.64 20.41
CA ALA A 417 -22.21 -8.53 20.57
C ALA A 417 -21.87 -9.74 21.47
N ILE A 418 -20.72 -10.38 21.25
CA ILE A 418 -20.26 -11.57 21.99
C ILE A 418 -19.29 -11.22 23.12
N ASN A 419 -18.52 -10.14 22.97
CA ASN A 419 -17.43 -9.78 23.87
C ASN A 419 -17.78 -8.57 24.75
N GLU A 420 -17.82 -8.76 26.07
CA GLU A 420 -18.13 -7.69 27.01
C GLU A 420 -16.99 -6.67 27.13
N ASP A 421 -15.75 -7.11 26.98
CA ASP A 421 -14.55 -6.26 27.05
C ASP A 421 -14.46 -5.25 25.89
N ALA A 422 -15.26 -5.47 24.84
CA ALA A 422 -15.35 -4.58 23.69
C ALA A 422 -16.46 -3.53 23.82
N ARG A 423 -17.20 -3.46 24.93
CA ARG A 423 -18.38 -2.57 25.14
C ARG A 423 -18.05 -1.25 25.82
N SER A 424 -16.90 -0.65 25.49
CA SER A 424 -16.44 0.62 26.06
C SER A 424 -15.74 1.48 25.00
N VAL A 425 -15.78 2.80 25.20
CA VAL A 425 -15.05 3.79 24.39
C VAL A 425 -13.57 3.90 24.76
N GLU A 426 -13.17 3.32 25.88
CA GLU A 426 -11.79 3.15 26.33
C GLU A 426 -11.63 1.72 26.85
N PHE A 427 -10.77 0.94 26.20
CA PHE A 427 -10.52 -0.44 26.60
C PHE A 427 -9.47 -0.52 27.70
N GLU A 428 -9.57 -1.56 28.52
CA GLU A 428 -8.51 -1.94 29.45
C GLU A 428 -7.20 -2.20 28.69
N ASP A 429 -6.07 -1.90 29.34
CA ASP A 429 -4.74 -2.05 28.76
C ASP A 429 -4.48 -3.47 28.24
N GLU A 430 -5.00 -4.50 28.91
CA GLU A 430 -4.83 -5.89 28.47
C GLU A 430 -5.54 -6.17 27.14
N VAL A 431 -6.74 -5.61 26.95
CA VAL A 431 -7.52 -5.76 25.73
C VAL A 431 -6.81 -5.02 24.59
N MET A 432 -6.47 -3.75 24.80
CA MET A 432 -5.75 -2.96 23.79
C MET A 432 -4.38 -3.57 23.48
N GLY A 433 -3.68 -4.09 24.48
CA GLY A 433 -2.41 -4.80 24.35
C GLY A 433 -2.51 -6.00 23.40
N ARG A 434 -3.55 -6.83 23.52
CA ARG A 434 -3.79 -7.95 22.59
C ARG A 434 -4.01 -7.46 21.15
N LEU A 435 -4.76 -6.38 20.96
CA LEU A 435 -4.98 -5.79 19.63
C LEU A 435 -3.69 -5.20 19.04
N ILE A 436 -2.84 -4.61 19.89
CA ILE A 436 -1.49 -4.13 19.54
C ILE A 436 -0.59 -5.30 19.12
N ARG A 437 -0.61 -6.43 19.84
CA ARG A 437 0.14 -7.64 19.46
C ARG A 437 -0.28 -8.10 18.07
N PHE A 438 -1.58 -8.25 17.80
CA PHE A 438 -2.11 -8.64 16.49
C PHE A 438 -1.58 -7.76 15.35
N VAL A 439 -1.69 -6.42 15.47
CA VAL A 439 -1.17 -5.52 14.44
C VAL A 439 0.35 -5.61 14.33
N SER A 440 1.07 -5.73 15.45
CA SER A 440 2.52 -5.91 15.43
C SER A 440 2.91 -7.17 14.66
N SER A 441 2.24 -8.30 14.88
CA SER A 441 2.47 -9.55 14.15
C SER A 441 2.18 -9.39 12.65
N HIS A 442 1.07 -8.74 12.28
CA HIS A 442 0.75 -8.45 10.88
C HIS A 442 1.82 -7.60 10.19
N GLU A 443 2.24 -6.50 10.82
CA GLU A 443 3.27 -5.62 10.24
C GLU A 443 4.62 -6.34 10.12
N VAL A 444 4.98 -7.20 11.08
CA VAL A 444 6.18 -8.04 11.00
C VAL A 444 6.13 -8.95 9.78
N GLY A 445 4.98 -9.55 9.44
CA GLY A 445 4.84 -10.37 8.24
C GLY A 445 5.22 -9.63 6.95
N HIS A 446 4.85 -8.35 6.82
CA HIS A 446 5.31 -7.52 5.70
C HIS A 446 6.83 -7.36 5.67
N THR A 447 7.45 -7.16 6.83
CA THR A 447 8.91 -7.05 6.94
C THR A 447 9.64 -8.36 6.62
N LEU A 448 8.95 -9.50 6.68
CA LEU A 448 9.48 -10.81 6.29
C LEU A 448 9.35 -11.07 4.78
N GLY A 449 8.69 -10.20 4.03
CA GLY A 449 8.50 -10.32 2.59
C GLY A 449 7.10 -10.74 2.17
N LEU A 450 6.14 -10.87 3.10
CA LEU A 450 4.78 -11.33 2.78
C LEU A 450 3.87 -10.14 2.41
N PRO A 451 3.20 -10.15 1.25
CA PRO A 451 2.09 -9.25 0.97
C PRO A 451 0.85 -9.68 1.73
N HIS A 452 -0.23 -8.88 1.65
CA HIS A 452 -1.53 -9.36 2.09
C HIS A 452 -1.97 -10.59 1.27
N ASN A 453 -2.57 -11.56 1.94
CA ASN A 453 -3.25 -12.70 1.30
C ASN A 453 -4.75 -12.54 1.48
N MET A 454 -5.41 -11.86 0.54
CA MET A 454 -6.85 -11.58 0.63
C MET A 454 -7.72 -12.79 0.32
N GLY A 455 -7.13 -13.90 -0.16
CA GLY A 455 -7.83 -15.14 -0.46
C GLY A 455 -7.62 -16.23 0.57
N SER A 456 -7.26 -15.87 1.80
CA SER A 456 -7.02 -16.82 2.88
C SER A 456 -8.30 -17.17 3.64
N SER A 457 -9.13 -16.16 3.95
CA SER A 457 -10.34 -16.24 4.77
C SER A 457 -11.36 -17.26 4.26
N VAL A 458 -11.47 -17.39 2.93
CA VAL A 458 -12.37 -18.31 2.23
C VAL A 458 -12.07 -19.80 2.48
N ALA A 459 -10.93 -20.12 3.09
CA ALA A 459 -10.56 -21.52 3.35
C ALA A 459 -11.31 -22.16 4.51
N TYR A 460 -11.93 -21.35 5.38
CA TYR A 460 -12.71 -21.81 6.52
C TYR A 460 -14.20 -21.68 6.24
N ALA A 461 -14.98 -22.69 6.61
CA ALA A 461 -16.43 -22.57 6.48
C ALA A 461 -16.96 -21.54 7.48
N VAL A 462 -17.97 -20.76 7.10
CA VAL A 462 -18.56 -19.73 7.98
C VAL A 462 -19.02 -20.31 9.33
N GLU A 463 -19.56 -21.54 9.33
CA GLU A 463 -20.02 -22.17 10.59
C GLU A 463 -18.86 -22.67 11.47
N ASP A 464 -17.71 -23.03 10.90
CA ASP A 464 -16.53 -23.45 11.69
C ASP A 464 -15.99 -22.26 12.51
N LEU A 465 -16.15 -21.04 12.02
CA LEU A 465 -15.78 -19.81 12.73
C LEU A 465 -16.66 -19.52 13.96
N ARG A 466 -17.69 -20.34 14.20
CA ARG A 466 -18.55 -20.30 15.38
C ARG A 466 -18.27 -21.43 16.36
N ASP A 467 -17.32 -22.31 16.06
CA ASP A 467 -16.92 -23.42 16.91
C ASP A 467 -15.67 -23.03 17.75
N PRO A 468 -15.77 -23.05 19.10
CA PRO A 468 -14.64 -22.75 19.98
C PRO A 468 -13.45 -23.69 19.81
N GLU A 469 -13.67 -24.99 19.57
CA GLU A 469 -12.59 -25.96 19.40
C GLU A 469 -11.85 -25.70 18.09
N PHE A 470 -12.60 -25.44 17.01
CA PHE A 470 -12.01 -25.10 15.72
C PHE A 470 -11.20 -23.80 15.79
N THR A 471 -11.81 -22.73 16.28
CA THR A 471 -11.17 -21.40 16.31
C THR A 471 -9.99 -21.34 17.29
N ALA A 472 -9.96 -22.17 18.34
CA ALA A 472 -8.80 -22.30 19.21
C ALA A 472 -7.59 -22.98 18.52
N GLU A 473 -7.83 -23.89 17.56
CA GLU A 473 -6.75 -24.55 16.81
C GLU A 473 -6.30 -23.74 15.59
N TYR A 474 -7.24 -23.12 14.87
CA TYR A 474 -7.02 -22.55 13.54
C TYR A 474 -7.11 -21.01 13.50
N GLY A 475 -7.56 -20.35 14.58
CA GLY A 475 -7.87 -18.92 14.56
C GLY A 475 -9.05 -18.61 13.63
N THR A 476 -9.04 -17.42 13.02
CA THR A 476 -10.13 -16.95 12.14
C THR A 476 -9.79 -16.92 10.65
N ALA A 477 -8.52 -17.14 10.29
CA ALA A 477 -8.06 -17.28 8.92
C ALA A 477 -6.72 -18.06 8.87
N PRO A 478 -6.41 -18.77 7.77
CA PRO A 478 -5.13 -19.48 7.63
C PRO A 478 -3.89 -18.61 7.59
N SER A 479 -4.05 -17.30 7.34
CA SER A 479 -2.97 -16.32 7.31
C SER A 479 -3.34 -15.09 8.11
N ILE A 480 -2.46 -14.64 9.00
CA ILE A 480 -2.56 -13.33 9.64
C ILE A 480 -2.43 -12.19 8.63
N MET A 481 -1.87 -12.46 7.45
CA MET A 481 -1.69 -11.48 6.36
C MET A 481 -2.99 -11.21 5.59
N ASP A 482 -4.07 -11.93 5.90
CA ASP A 482 -5.41 -11.56 5.46
C ASP A 482 -5.92 -10.36 6.29
N TYR A 483 -6.85 -9.60 5.72
CA TYR A 483 -7.62 -8.58 6.44
C TYR A 483 -8.84 -9.16 7.15
N ALA A 484 -8.84 -10.45 7.48
CA ALA A 484 -9.80 -11.16 8.33
C ALA A 484 -9.67 -10.78 9.83
N ARG A 485 -9.67 -9.48 10.16
CA ARG A 485 -9.18 -8.94 11.45
C ARG A 485 -9.90 -9.46 12.68
N PHE A 486 -11.23 -9.34 12.72
CA PHE A 486 -12.02 -9.80 13.86
C PHE A 486 -13.24 -10.64 13.46
N ASN A 487 -13.52 -11.67 14.24
CA ASN A 487 -14.61 -12.62 14.01
C ASN A 487 -15.99 -12.00 14.21
N TYR A 488 -16.49 -11.28 13.19
CA TYR A 488 -17.82 -10.67 13.22
C TYR A 488 -18.97 -11.68 13.03
N ILE A 489 -18.65 -12.95 12.73
CA ILE A 489 -19.60 -14.05 12.54
C ILE A 489 -20.04 -14.60 13.91
N ALA A 490 -19.12 -14.65 14.88
CA ALA A 490 -19.36 -15.12 16.24
C ALA A 490 -20.63 -14.53 16.88
N GLN A 491 -21.47 -15.39 17.45
CA GLN A 491 -22.73 -15.04 18.09
C GLN A 491 -22.64 -15.22 19.61
N PRO A 492 -23.44 -14.50 20.42
CA PRO A 492 -23.43 -14.65 21.89
C PRO A 492 -23.62 -16.09 22.38
N GLU A 493 -24.33 -16.92 21.61
CA GLU A 493 -24.56 -18.34 21.90
C GLU A 493 -23.35 -19.26 21.64
N ASP A 494 -22.30 -18.78 20.98
CA ASP A 494 -21.18 -19.62 20.49
C ASP A 494 -20.07 -19.84 21.54
N GLY A 495 -20.08 -19.12 22.66
CA GLY A 495 -19.11 -19.30 23.74
C GLY A 495 -17.75 -18.63 23.47
N ASP A 496 -16.65 -19.30 23.85
CA ASP A 496 -15.29 -18.75 23.83
C ASP A 496 -14.59 -19.01 22.49
N VAL A 497 -15.15 -18.48 21.40
CA VAL A 497 -14.55 -18.54 20.06
C VAL A 497 -13.41 -17.54 19.93
N ALA A 498 -12.37 -17.89 19.16
CA ALA A 498 -11.32 -16.94 18.86
C ALA A 498 -11.87 -15.77 18.02
N LEU A 499 -11.44 -14.56 18.38
CA LEU A 499 -11.91 -13.32 17.75
C LEU A 499 -10.90 -12.69 16.80
N MET A 500 -9.72 -13.28 16.62
CA MET A 500 -8.62 -12.79 15.79
C MET A 500 -7.87 -13.96 15.14
N PRO A 501 -7.17 -13.73 14.02
CA PRO A 501 -6.28 -14.74 13.45
C PRO A 501 -4.93 -14.75 14.15
N ASP A 502 -4.28 -15.92 14.12
CA ASP A 502 -2.91 -16.14 14.59
C ASP A 502 -1.97 -16.42 13.39
N ILE A 503 -0.68 -16.72 13.66
CA ILE A 503 0.23 -17.25 12.64
C ILE A 503 -0.25 -18.65 12.21
N GLY A 504 -0.96 -18.68 11.09
CA GLY A 504 -1.74 -19.84 10.65
C GLY A 504 -0.99 -20.78 9.71
N PRO A 505 -1.68 -21.82 9.19
CA PRO A 505 -1.11 -22.79 8.25
C PRO A 505 -0.50 -22.17 6.99
N TYR A 506 -1.12 -21.15 6.42
CA TYR A 506 -0.60 -20.48 5.22
C TYR A 506 0.70 -19.72 5.52
N ASP A 507 0.75 -19.01 6.66
CA ASP A 507 1.94 -18.24 7.05
C ASP A 507 3.16 -19.15 7.24
N LYS A 508 2.96 -20.29 7.91
CA LYS A 508 3.99 -21.32 8.10
C LYS A 508 4.47 -21.88 6.75
N TYR A 509 3.54 -22.20 5.85
CA TYR A 509 3.85 -22.67 4.51
C TYR A 509 4.62 -21.63 3.67
N ALA A 510 4.16 -20.38 3.67
CA ALA A 510 4.81 -19.31 2.91
C ALA A 510 6.23 -19.08 3.44
N ILE A 511 6.41 -18.94 4.76
CA ILE A 511 7.73 -18.78 5.37
C ILE A 511 8.63 -19.98 5.08
N GLU A 512 8.14 -21.21 5.18
CA GLU A 512 8.90 -22.39 4.78
C GLU A 512 9.33 -22.30 3.30
N TRP A 513 8.39 -22.01 2.40
CA TRP A 513 8.67 -21.89 0.96
C TRP A 513 9.67 -20.77 0.64
N GLY A 514 9.66 -19.65 1.37
CA GLY A 514 10.55 -18.52 1.12
C GLY A 514 11.90 -18.60 1.83
N TYR A 515 11.96 -19.20 3.03
CA TYR A 515 13.13 -19.17 3.91
C TYR A 515 13.85 -20.49 4.09
N ARG A 516 13.21 -21.65 3.89
CA ARG A 516 13.88 -22.95 4.06
C ARG A 516 15.06 -23.09 3.10
N PRO A 517 16.31 -23.20 3.59
CA PRO A 517 17.47 -23.37 2.73
C PRO A 517 17.42 -24.71 1.99
N ILE A 518 17.67 -24.67 0.68
CA ILE A 518 17.90 -25.87 -0.12
C ILE A 518 19.41 -25.96 -0.32
N LEU A 519 20.04 -26.88 0.41
CA LEU A 519 21.50 -27.05 0.41
C LEU A 519 21.98 -27.62 -0.93
N ASP A 520 23.21 -27.27 -1.31
CA ASP A 520 23.89 -27.74 -2.54
C ASP A 520 23.13 -27.52 -3.86
N LYS A 521 22.20 -26.56 -3.89
CA LYS A 521 21.48 -26.12 -5.09
C LYS A 521 21.74 -24.65 -5.41
N THR A 522 21.95 -24.37 -6.68
CA THR A 522 21.94 -23.02 -7.25
C THR A 522 20.51 -22.46 -7.25
N ALA A 523 20.37 -21.14 -7.35
CA ALA A 523 19.06 -20.48 -7.42
C ALA A 523 18.16 -21.03 -8.56
N LYS A 524 18.77 -21.46 -9.67
CA LYS A 524 18.03 -22.01 -10.82
C LYS A 524 17.55 -23.44 -10.54
N GLU A 525 18.37 -24.25 -9.88
CA GLU A 525 18.02 -25.63 -9.51
C GLU A 525 16.97 -25.70 -8.41
N GLU A 526 16.88 -24.69 -7.53
CA GLU A 526 15.81 -24.61 -6.51
C GLU A 526 14.41 -24.58 -7.12
N LYS A 527 14.26 -24.08 -8.36
CA LYS A 527 12.95 -23.80 -8.95
C LYS A 527 12.06 -25.04 -9.06
N GLU A 528 12.61 -26.18 -9.49
CA GLU A 528 11.85 -27.42 -9.63
C GLU A 528 11.40 -27.98 -8.28
N ILE A 529 12.24 -27.83 -7.24
CA ILE A 529 11.92 -28.26 -5.87
C ILE A 529 10.81 -27.36 -5.29
N LEU A 530 10.93 -26.05 -5.46
CA LEU A 530 9.94 -25.08 -4.99
C LEU A 530 8.59 -25.23 -5.70
N ASP A 531 8.60 -25.59 -6.98
CA ASP A 531 7.39 -25.93 -7.73
C ASP A 531 6.72 -27.18 -7.16
N GLN A 532 7.50 -28.23 -6.87
CA GLN A 532 6.99 -29.45 -6.25
C GLN A 532 6.33 -29.19 -4.88
N TRP A 533 6.92 -28.33 -4.04
CA TRP A 533 6.32 -27.95 -2.75
C TRP A 533 4.98 -27.21 -2.93
N ILE A 534 4.84 -26.40 -3.99
CA ILE A 534 3.56 -25.77 -4.33
C ILE A 534 2.54 -26.81 -4.79
N LEU A 535 2.96 -27.77 -5.63
CA LEU A 535 2.08 -28.81 -6.17
C LEU A 535 1.57 -29.77 -5.07
N GLU A 536 2.36 -30.02 -4.03
CA GLU A 536 1.94 -30.82 -2.85
C GLU A 536 0.76 -30.18 -2.10
N LYS A 537 0.58 -28.87 -2.23
CA LYS A 537 -0.52 -28.10 -1.61
C LYS A 537 -1.57 -27.64 -2.63
N ALA A 538 -1.42 -27.99 -3.90
CA ALA A 538 -2.28 -27.48 -4.95
C ALA A 538 -3.73 -27.96 -4.80
N GLY A 539 -4.66 -27.02 -4.88
CA GLY A 539 -6.10 -27.28 -4.77
C GLY A 539 -6.64 -27.26 -3.35
N ASP A 540 -5.79 -27.18 -2.33
CA ASP A 540 -6.19 -26.99 -0.94
C ASP A 540 -6.36 -25.48 -0.63
N PRO A 541 -7.58 -25.00 -0.27
CA PRO A 541 -7.84 -23.61 0.04
C PRO A 541 -6.96 -23.04 1.16
N LEU A 542 -6.49 -23.86 2.11
CA LEU A 542 -5.62 -23.42 3.22
C LEU A 542 -4.30 -22.83 2.73
N TYR A 543 -3.84 -23.23 1.55
CA TYR A 543 -2.57 -22.82 0.97
C TYR A 543 -2.73 -21.89 -0.23
N ARG A 544 -3.94 -21.35 -0.44
CA ARG A 544 -4.24 -20.44 -1.55
C ARG A 544 -3.71 -19.04 -1.28
N PHE A 545 -3.05 -18.46 -2.29
CA PHE A 545 -2.78 -17.03 -2.35
C PHE A 545 -3.86 -16.32 -3.18
N GLY A 546 -4.50 -15.29 -2.61
CA GLY A 546 -5.36 -14.33 -3.30
C GLY A 546 -4.76 -12.93 -3.26
N SER A 547 -4.56 -12.31 -4.42
CA SER A 547 -3.94 -11.01 -4.51
C SER A 547 -4.88 -9.87 -4.10
N GLN A 548 -4.32 -8.80 -3.53
CA GLN A 548 -5.11 -7.62 -3.20
C GLN A 548 -5.57 -6.90 -4.48
N GLN A 549 -6.89 -6.69 -4.58
CA GLN A 549 -7.52 -6.02 -5.72
C GLN A 549 -7.68 -4.51 -5.46
N SER A 550 -7.59 -3.69 -6.51
CA SER A 550 -7.75 -2.23 -6.40
C SER A 550 -8.68 -1.70 -7.49
N GLY A 551 -9.53 -0.72 -7.17
CA GLY A 551 -10.48 -0.12 -8.11
C GLY A 551 -11.79 -0.89 -8.30
N GLY A 552 -11.93 -2.04 -7.65
CA GLY A 552 -13.13 -2.87 -7.60
C GLY A 552 -12.76 -4.32 -7.26
N VAL A 553 -13.70 -5.08 -6.69
CA VAL A 553 -13.54 -6.51 -6.45
C VAL A 553 -14.12 -7.27 -7.64
N ILE A 554 -13.29 -8.10 -8.28
CA ILE A 554 -13.68 -9.03 -9.35
C ILE A 554 -13.78 -10.44 -8.80
N ASP A 555 -12.76 -10.89 -8.05
CA ASP A 555 -12.78 -12.17 -7.34
C ASP A 555 -13.41 -11.98 -5.95
N PRO A 556 -14.63 -12.50 -5.69
CA PRO A 556 -15.30 -12.37 -4.40
C PRO A 556 -14.72 -13.28 -3.31
N SER A 557 -13.78 -14.17 -3.65
CA SER A 557 -13.04 -14.98 -2.68
C SER A 557 -11.67 -14.41 -2.33
N SER A 558 -11.39 -13.17 -2.75
CA SER A 558 -10.13 -12.46 -2.50
C SER A 558 -10.40 -11.00 -2.12
N GLN A 559 -11.09 -10.76 -0.99
CA GLN A 559 -11.56 -9.44 -0.58
C GLN A 559 -10.90 -8.98 0.72
N THR A 560 -10.94 -7.67 0.98
CA THR A 560 -10.52 -7.14 2.26
C THR A 560 -11.64 -7.29 3.28
N GLU A 561 -11.32 -7.70 4.50
CA GLU A 561 -12.22 -7.64 5.66
C GLU A 561 -13.42 -8.60 5.60
N ASP A 562 -13.36 -9.63 4.75
CA ASP A 562 -14.31 -10.73 4.72
C ASP A 562 -13.87 -11.89 5.63
N LEU A 563 -14.80 -12.80 5.90
CA LEU A 563 -14.58 -14.00 6.70
C LEU A 563 -15.35 -15.17 6.11
N GLY A 564 -14.68 -16.32 6.07
CA GLY A 564 -15.25 -17.59 5.67
C GLY A 564 -15.53 -17.72 4.17
N ASP A 565 -16.01 -18.89 3.79
CA ASP A 565 -16.28 -19.30 2.41
C ASP A 565 -17.57 -18.73 1.80
N ASP A 566 -18.42 -18.13 2.64
CA ASP A 566 -19.73 -17.61 2.24
C ASP A 566 -19.96 -16.17 2.72
N ALA A 567 -19.71 -15.21 1.82
CA ALA A 567 -19.91 -13.79 2.11
C ALA A 567 -21.37 -13.41 2.43
N VAL A 568 -22.36 -14.17 1.97
CA VAL A 568 -23.78 -13.90 2.27
C VAL A 568 -24.06 -14.32 3.71
N LEU A 569 -23.79 -15.59 4.05
CA LEU A 569 -24.03 -16.13 5.39
C LEU A 569 -23.21 -15.39 6.46
N ALA A 570 -21.95 -15.11 6.19
CA ALA A 570 -21.10 -14.32 7.10
C ALA A 570 -21.71 -12.93 7.36
N SER A 571 -22.20 -12.28 6.30
CA SER A 571 -22.85 -10.97 6.40
C SER A 571 -24.17 -11.02 7.15
N GLU A 572 -24.95 -12.10 7.05
CA GLU A 572 -26.18 -12.29 7.83
C GLU A 572 -25.89 -12.34 9.33
N TYR A 573 -24.89 -13.13 9.75
CA TYR A 573 -24.43 -13.17 11.14
C TYR A 573 -23.89 -11.82 11.61
N GLY A 574 -23.09 -11.15 10.76
CA GLY A 574 -22.60 -9.81 11.01
C GLY A 574 -23.72 -8.80 11.24
N ILE A 575 -24.77 -8.81 10.40
CA ILE A 575 -25.94 -7.94 10.55
C ILE A 575 -26.73 -8.28 11.83
N LYS A 576 -26.86 -9.57 12.18
CA LYS A 576 -27.49 -10.00 13.42
C LYS A 576 -26.76 -9.38 14.63
N ASN A 577 -25.43 -9.31 14.59
CA ASN A 577 -24.62 -8.62 15.60
C ASN A 577 -24.82 -7.10 15.60
N LEU A 578 -24.78 -6.45 14.43
CA LEU A 578 -25.03 -5.00 14.35
C LEU A 578 -26.41 -4.60 14.91
N LYS A 579 -27.44 -5.41 14.67
CA LYS A 579 -28.79 -5.22 15.23
C LYS A 579 -28.83 -5.31 16.76
N ARG A 580 -27.93 -6.09 17.39
CA ARG A 580 -27.78 -6.14 18.85
C ARG A 580 -27.00 -4.95 19.41
N ILE A 581 -26.00 -4.47 18.66
CA ILE A 581 -25.13 -3.36 19.07
C ILE A 581 -25.85 -2.00 18.97
N MET A 582 -26.59 -1.75 17.89
CA MET A 582 -27.27 -0.46 17.61
C MET A 582 -28.06 0.10 18.81
N PRO A 583 -29.00 -0.65 19.45
CA PRO A 583 -29.77 -0.12 20.58
C PRO A 583 -28.94 0.08 21.86
N LYS A 584 -27.71 -0.42 21.90
CA LYS A 584 -26.79 -0.31 23.05
C LYS A 584 -25.77 0.80 22.91
N LEU A 585 -25.69 1.46 21.75
CA LEU A 585 -24.70 2.51 21.52
C LEU A 585 -24.76 3.64 22.55
N ILE A 586 -25.95 4.11 22.92
CA ILE A 586 -26.10 5.18 23.94
C ILE A 586 -25.53 4.74 25.29
N GLU A 587 -25.73 3.47 25.67
CA GLU A 587 -25.27 2.91 26.94
C GLU A 587 -23.75 2.69 26.93
N TRP A 588 -23.23 2.03 25.90
CA TRP A 588 -21.82 1.63 25.82
C TRP A 588 -20.85 2.75 25.43
N THR A 589 -21.37 3.89 24.97
CA THR A 589 -20.57 5.09 24.67
C THR A 589 -20.75 6.21 25.69
N ALA A 590 -21.47 5.94 26.80
CA ALA A 590 -21.72 6.94 27.82
C ALA A 590 -20.46 7.22 28.65
N GLU A 591 -20.14 8.50 28.83
CA GLU A 591 -19.13 8.95 29.78
C GLU A 591 -19.57 10.26 30.47
N ASP A 592 -19.52 10.27 31.80
CA ASP A 592 -19.99 11.39 32.61
C ASP A 592 -19.19 12.67 32.29
N GLY A 593 -19.90 13.71 31.84
CA GLY A 593 -19.30 15.01 31.52
C GLY A 593 -18.80 15.18 30.08
N LYS A 594 -18.92 14.16 29.21
CA LYS A 594 -18.64 14.26 27.78
C LYS A 594 -19.90 14.54 26.94
N ASN A 595 -19.68 14.98 25.70
CA ASN A 595 -20.73 15.15 24.68
C ASN A 595 -20.99 13.81 23.94
N TYR A 596 -21.76 13.85 22.85
CA TYR A 596 -22.16 12.66 22.09
C TYR A 596 -21.24 12.34 20.90
N ASP A 597 -19.99 12.80 20.90
CA ASP A 597 -19.06 12.57 19.79
C ASP A 597 -18.75 11.07 19.62
N ASP A 598 -18.49 10.34 20.72
CA ASP A 598 -18.29 8.89 20.68
C ASP A 598 -19.52 8.12 20.19
N LEU A 599 -20.73 8.61 20.50
CA LEU A 599 -21.99 8.05 20.01
C LEU A 599 -22.12 8.24 18.49
N ASP A 600 -21.83 9.43 17.97
CA ASP A 600 -21.85 9.70 16.51
C ASP A 600 -20.79 8.87 15.77
N ASP A 601 -19.60 8.75 16.35
CA ASP A 601 -18.51 7.92 15.84
C ASP A 601 -18.93 6.45 15.76
N MET A 602 -19.42 5.85 16.84
CA MET A 602 -19.81 4.43 16.86
C MET A 602 -21.05 4.14 16.01
N TYR A 603 -22.02 5.06 15.97
CA TYR A 603 -23.13 4.96 15.02
C TYR A 603 -22.61 4.93 13.57
N SER A 604 -21.66 5.79 13.24
CA SER A 604 -21.01 5.82 11.93
C SER A 604 -20.21 4.56 11.63
N GLN A 605 -19.55 3.95 12.63
CA GLN A 605 -18.86 2.67 12.48
C GLN A 605 -19.84 1.53 12.18
N VAL A 606 -21.00 1.45 12.84
CA VAL A 606 -22.02 0.43 12.56
C VAL A 606 -22.50 0.52 11.10
N LEU A 607 -22.77 1.74 10.61
CA LEU A 607 -23.16 1.93 9.22
C LEU A 607 -22.01 1.62 8.25
N GLY A 608 -20.77 1.97 8.60
CA GLY A 608 -19.58 1.63 7.84
C GLY A 608 -19.41 0.12 7.69
N GLN A 609 -19.58 -0.62 8.78
CA GLN A 609 -19.48 -2.08 8.81
C GLN A 609 -20.61 -2.73 8.00
N PHE A 610 -21.85 -2.24 8.11
CA PHE A 610 -22.93 -2.72 7.25
C PHE A 610 -22.67 -2.46 5.76
N ASN A 611 -22.18 -1.27 5.40
CA ASN A 611 -21.80 -0.95 4.02
C ASN A 611 -20.72 -1.89 3.47
N ARG A 612 -19.79 -2.33 4.33
CA ARG A 612 -18.76 -3.29 3.98
C ARG A 612 -19.36 -4.65 3.62
N TYR A 613 -20.30 -5.16 4.43
CA TYR A 613 -21.05 -6.39 4.11
C TYR A 613 -21.77 -6.30 2.77
N MET A 614 -22.40 -5.15 2.47
CA MET A 614 -23.02 -4.93 1.16
C MET A 614 -22.01 -5.02 0.02
N GLY A 615 -20.79 -4.50 0.22
CA GLY A 615 -19.69 -4.63 -0.74
C GLY A 615 -19.28 -6.07 -0.98
N HIS A 616 -19.09 -6.85 0.08
CA HIS A 616 -18.71 -8.27 0.01
C HIS A 616 -19.74 -9.11 -0.75
N VAL A 617 -21.03 -8.92 -0.45
CA VAL A 617 -22.10 -9.64 -1.13
C VAL A 617 -22.24 -9.18 -2.58
N THR A 618 -22.15 -7.88 -2.85
CA THR A 618 -22.24 -7.35 -4.23
C THR A 618 -21.12 -7.87 -5.13
N ALA A 619 -19.94 -8.18 -4.60
CA ALA A 619 -18.82 -8.75 -5.36
C ALA A 619 -19.15 -10.12 -5.99
N ASN A 620 -20.07 -10.88 -5.40
CA ASN A 620 -20.50 -12.18 -5.94
C ASN A 620 -21.26 -12.04 -7.26
N ILE A 621 -22.02 -10.96 -7.45
CA ILE A 621 -22.78 -10.70 -8.68
C ILE A 621 -21.82 -10.26 -9.79
N GLY A 622 -21.77 -11.03 -10.87
CA GLY A 622 -20.78 -10.87 -11.95
C GLY A 622 -19.34 -11.10 -11.47
N GLY A 623 -19.14 -11.83 -10.38
CA GLY A 623 -17.83 -12.19 -9.85
C GLY A 623 -17.12 -13.26 -10.70
N VAL A 624 -15.80 -13.24 -10.67
CA VAL A 624 -14.92 -14.20 -11.36
C VAL A 624 -13.79 -14.60 -10.42
N TYR A 625 -13.75 -15.88 -10.04
CA TYR A 625 -12.66 -16.43 -9.23
C TYR A 625 -11.35 -16.48 -10.02
N GLU A 626 -10.24 -16.13 -9.38
CA GLU A 626 -8.88 -16.28 -9.93
C GLU A 626 -8.08 -17.29 -9.10
N HIS A 627 -7.57 -18.33 -9.77
CA HIS A 627 -6.68 -19.32 -9.20
C HIS A 627 -5.41 -19.42 -10.03
N TYR A 628 -4.27 -19.04 -9.46
CA TYR A 628 -2.99 -19.14 -10.15
C TYR A 628 -2.61 -20.59 -10.41
N LYS A 629 -2.30 -20.89 -11.68
CA LYS A 629 -1.88 -22.21 -12.16
C LYS A 629 -0.76 -22.08 -13.17
N THR A 630 0.10 -23.10 -13.25
CA THR A 630 1.03 -23.29 -14.35
C THR A 630 0.39 -24.11 -15.48
N TYR A 631 1.02 -24.12 -16.66
CA TYR A 631 0.49 -24.77 -17.87
C TYR A 631 0.23 -26.28 -17.69
N ASP A 632 0.99 -26.92 -16.81
CA ASP A 632 0.95 -28.34 -16.48
C ASP A 632 -0.07 -28.70 -15.38
N GLN A 633 -0.74 -27.71 -14.78
CA GLN A 633 -1.83 -27.93 -13.83
C GLN A 633 -3.19 -27.92 -14.56
N GLU A 634 -4.08 -28.85 -14.20
CA GLU A 634 -5.40 -28.96 -14.81
C GLU A 634 -6.39 -27.85 -14.36
N GLY A 635 -7.39 -27.61 -15.20
CA GLY A 635 -8.51 -26.71 -14.93
C GLY A 635 -8.25 -25.23 -15.25
N ALA A 636 -9.30 -24.42 -15.17
CA ALA A 636 -9.22 -23.00 -15.51
C ALA A 636 -8.52 -22.17 -14.42
N VAL A 637 -7.92 -21.05 -14.84
CA VAL A 637 -7.44 -19.98 -13.95
C VAL A 637 -8.60 -19.07 -13.54
N TYR A 638 -9.55 -18.83 -14.44
CA TYR A 638 -10.72 -18.00 -14.21
C TYR A 638 -12.00 -18.83 -14.30
N SER A 639 -12.89 -18.68 -13.32
CA SER A 639 -14.22 -19.29 -13.33
C SER A 639 -15.26 -18.31 -12.80
N HIS A 640 -16.47 -18.35 -13.37
CA HIS A 640 -17.57 -17.48 -12.95
C HIS A 640 -18.22 -17.99 -11.67
N VAL A 641 -18.70 -17.06 -10.83
CA VAL A 641 -19.56 -17.39 -9.69
C VAL A 641 -20.85 -18.07 -10.19
N SER A 642 -21.32 -19.10 -9.50
CA SER A 642 -22.52 -19.85 -9.90
C SER A 642 -23.78 -18.98 -9.90
N LYS A 643 -24.76 -19.30 -10.76
CA LYS A 643 -26.03 -18.57 -10.86
C LYS A 643 -26.80 -18.56 -9.56
N GLU A 644 -26.77 -19.67 -8.81
CA GLU A 644 -27.40 -19.81 -7.51
C GLU A 644 -26.82 -18.81 -6.52
N LYS A 645 -25.49 -18.71 -6.44
CA LYS A 645 -24.81 -17.79 -5.52
C LYS A 645 -25.07 -16.33 -5.87
N GLN A 646 -25.10 -16.00 -7.16
CA GLN A 646 -25.44 -14.65 -7.62
C GLN A 646 -26.89 -14.26 -7.29
N LYS A 647 -27.84 -15.18 -7.43
CA LYS A 647 -29.24 -14.95 -7.04
C LYS A 647 -29.41 -14.81 -5.54
N GLU A 648 -28.73 -15.64 -4.76
CA GLU A 648 -28.70 -15.54 -3.30
C GLU A 648 -28.17 -14.16 -2.87
N ALA A 649 -27.05 -13.72 -3.44
CA ALA A 649 -26.48 -12.40 -3.20
C ALA A 649 -27.46 -11.27 -3.58
N MET A 650 -28.17 -11.40 -4.71
CA MET A 650 -29.19 -10.42 -5.11
C MET A 650 -30.33 -10.35 -4.09
N ASN A 651 -30.86 -11.49 -3.65
CA ASN A 651 -31.94 -11.54 -2.66
C ASN A 651 -31.50 -10.89 -1.34
N PHE A 652 -30.30 -11.21 -0.86
CA PHE A 652 -29.73 -10.58 0.32
C PHE A 652 -29.70 -9.05 0.21
N LEU A 653 -29.27 -8.50 -0.93
CA LEU A 653 -29.26 -7.04 -1.15
C LEU A 653 -30.67 -6.44 -1.17
N GLN A 654 -31.65 -7.18 -1.70
CA GLN A 654 -33.05 -6.74 -1.65
C GLN A 654 -33.56 -6.67 -0.22
N ASP A 655 -33.33 -7.72 0.57
CA ASP A 655 -33.90 -7.88 1.90
C ASP A 655 -33.19 -7.04 2.96
N GLN A 656 -31.86 -6.92 2.91
CA GLN A 656 -31.10 -6.22 3.95
C GLN A 656 -30.92 -4.74 3.67
N LEU A 657 -30.88 -4.32 2.40
CA LEU A 657 -30.49 -2.96 2.01
C LEU A 657 -31.56 -2.20 1.23
N PHE A 658 -32.09 -2.78 0.16
CA PHE A 658 -33.05 -2.05 -0.68
C PHE A 658 -34.38 -1.91 0.04
N GLU A 659 -34.88 -2.95 0.71
CA GLU A 659 -35.85 -2.78 1.79
C GLU A 659 -35.26 -1.84 2.85
N THR A 660 -36.03 -0.85 3.28
CA THR A 660 -35.54 0.18 4.19
C THR A 660 -35.05 -0.47 5.49
N PRO A 661 -33.77 -0.32 5.87
CA PRO A 661 -33.25 -0.95 7.08
C PRO A 661 -33.68 -0.16 8.33
N GLU A 662 -34.95 -0.34 8.73
CA GLU A 662 -35.58 0.41 9.83
C GLU A 662 -34.82 0.31 11.15
N TRP A 663 -34.16 -0.81 11.42
CA TRP A 663 -33.36 -1.01 12.63
C TRP A 663 -32.18 -0.03 12.77
N MET A 664 -31.76 0.62 11.68
CA MET A 664 -30.71 1.65 11.70
C MET A 664 -31.24 3.06 11.95
N ILE A 665 -32.56 3.22 11.96
CA ILE A 665 -33.25 4.51 12.04
C ILE A 665 -33.71 4.72 13.49
N ASP A 666 -32.77 5.07 14.36
CA ASP A 666 -33.03 5.29 15.78
C ASP A 666 -33.16 6.78 16.12
N GLN A 667 -34.39 7.21 16.46
CA GLN A 667 -34.66 8.61 16.80
C GLN A 667 -34.03 9.03 18.13
N GLU A 668 -33.81 8.12 19.09
CA GLU A 668 -33.15 8.48 20.35
C GLU A 668 -31.69 8.81 20.13
N ILE A 669 -31.02 8.08 19.22
CA ILE A 669 -29.66 8.39 18.78
C ILE A 669 -29.66 9.71 18.00
N PHE A 670 -30.54 9.86 17.00
CA PHE A 670 -30.54 11.06 16.15
C PHE A 670 -30.74 12.35 16.94
N ASN A 671 -31.68 12.35 17.90
CA ASN A 671 -31.93 13.50 18.77
C ASN A 671 -30.70 13.93 19.60
N LYS A 672 -29.65 13.10 19.68
CA LYS A 672 -28.39 13.38 20.39
C LYS A 672 -27.26 13.84 19.47
N ILE A 673 -27.20 13.33 18.23
CA ILE A 673 -26.04 13.52 17.34
C ILE A 673 -26.31 14.46 16.15
N GLN A 674 -27.57 14.65 15.73
CA GLN A 674 -27.86 15.45 14.53
C GLN A 674 -29.28 16.06 14.55
N PHE A 675 -29.47 17.20 13.88
CA PHE A 675 -30.79 17.83 13.74
C PHE A 675 -31.49 17.47 12.41
N ASP A 676 -30.73 17.05 11.40
CA ASP A 676 -31.19 16.51 10.11
C ASP A 676 -30.15 15.53 9.51
N GLY A 677 -30.43 14.95 8.34
CA GLY A 677 -29.46 14.14 7.58
C GLY A 677 -29.68 12.61 7.58
N GLN A 678 -30.48 12.04 8.49
CA GLN A 678 -30.72 10.58 8.54
C GLN A 678 -31.26 10.00 7.22
N VAL A 679 -32.17 10.72 6.57
CA VAL A 679 -32.77 10.29 5.29
C VAL A 679 -31.71 10.23 4.20
N GLU A 680 -30.82 11.22 4.14
CA GLU A 680 -29.74 11.27 3.17
C GLU A 680 -28.68 10.19 3.44
N ARG A 681 -28.43 9.87 4.71
CA ARG A 681 -27.50 8.82 5.11
C ARG A 681 -27.93 7.44 4.59
N ILE A 682 -29.20 7.06 4.78
CA ILE A 682 -29.76 5.82 4.24
C ILE A 682 -29.77 5.85 2.70
N ARG A 683 -30.19 6.98 2.09
CA ARG A 683 -30.19 7.14 0.63
C ARG A 683 -28.79 6.93 0.05
N ASN A 684 -27.76 7.57 0.59
CA ASN A 684 -26.39 7.48 0.11
C ASN A 684 -25.83 6.06 0.19
N MET A 685 -26.19 5.32 1.25
CA MET A 685 -25.81 3.92 1.42
C MET A 685 -26.45 3.02 0.36
N GLN A 686 -27.76 3.13 0.17
CA GLN A 686 -28.49 2.40 -0.87
C GLN A 686 -27.98 2.75 -2.28
N GLU A 687 -27.78 4.04 -2.56
CA GLU A 687 -27.26 4.54 -3.83
C GLU A 687 -25.85 4.02 -4.12
N ARG A 688 -24.95 4.01 -3.13
CA ARG A 688 -23.57 3.52 -3.31
C ARG A 688 -23.57 2.07 -3.77
N THR A 689 -24.33 1.19 -3.11
CA THR A 689 -24.42 -0.22 -3.49
C THR A 689 -25.10 -0.38 -4.84
N LEU A 690 -26.15 0.39 -5.13
CA LEU A 690 -26.80 0.36 -6.44
C LEU A 690 -25.86 0.78 -7.58
N ASN A 691 -25.08 1.84 -7.38
CA ASN A 691 -24.10 2.31 -8.34
C ASN A 691 -22.97 1.30 -8.54
N ASN A 692 -22.55 0.63 -7.47
CA ASN A 692 -21.60 -0.47 -7.56
C ASN A 692 -22.21 -1.64 -8.35
N LEU A 693 -23.37 -2.16 -7.94
CA LEU A 693 -24.08 -3.27 -8.58
C LEU A 693 -24.29 -3.04 -10.08
N LEU A 694 -24.63 -1.81 -10.46
CA LEU A 694 -24.82 -1.39 -11.84
C LEU A 694 -23.55 -0.80 -12.47
N ASP A 695 -22.36 -1.23 -12.08
CA ASP A 695 -21.09 -0.82 -12.71
C ASP A 695 -20.94 -1.39 -14.13
N PHE A 696 -20.38 -0.59 -15.05
CA PHE A 696 -20.18 -1.00 -16.44
C PHE A 696 -19.29 -2.25 -16.58
N GLY A 697 -18.23 -2.36 -15.78
CA GLY A 697 -17.34 -3.52 -15.81
C GLY A 697 -18.02 -4.78 -15.29
N ARG A 698 -18.87 -4.67 -14.27
CA ARG A 698 -19.69 -5.80 -13.80
C ARG A 698 -20.70 -6.24 -14.85
N MET A 699 -21.39 -5.30 -15.50
CA MET A 699 -22.31 -5.62 -16.60
C MET A 699 -21.60 -6.34 -17.75
N ALA A 700 -20.37 -5.93 -18.08
CA ALA A 700 -19.55 -6.62 -19.07
C ALA A 700 -19.25 -8.08 -18.68
N ARG A 701 -18.91 -8.33 -17.40
CA ARG A 701 -18.67 -9.71 -16.92
C ARG A 701 -19.92 -10.57 -16.93
N LEU A 702 -21.09 -10.01 -16.66
CA LEU A 702 -22.36 -10.75 -16.75
C LEU A 702 -22.70 -11.14 -18.19
N MET A 703 -22.46 -10.25 -19.16
CA MET A 703 -22.61 -10.59 -20.59
C MET A 703 -21.61 -11.67 -21.03
N GLU A 704 -20.35 -11.57 -20.62
CA GLU A 704 -19.33 -12.60 -20.92
C GLU A 704 -19.71 -13.96 -20.32
N ASN A 705 -20.18 -13.96 -19.05
CA ASN A 705 -20.62 -15.19 -18.39
C ASN A 705 -21.78 -15.86 -19.14
N GLU A 706 -22.74 -15.08 -19.65
CA GLU A 706 -23.87 -15.56 -20.45
C GLU A 706 -23.42 -16.16 -21.78
N GLU A 707 -22.43 -15.56 -22.47
CA GLU A 707 -21.87 -16.12 -23.70
C GLU A 707 -21.12 -17.44 -23.45
N VAL A 708 -20.40 -17.55 -22.33
CA VAL A 708 -19.60 -18.73 -22.00
C VAL A 708 -20.46 -19.88 -21.45
N ASN A 709 -21.43 -19.59 -20.59
CA ASN A 709 -22.17 -20.60 -19.82
C ASN A 709 -23.67 -20.70 -20.18
N GLY A 710 -24.18 -19.88 -21.10
CA GLY A 710 -25.57 -19.93 -21.55
C GLY A 710 -26.59 -19.83 -20.41
N ASP A 711 -27.58 -20.73 -20.40
CA ASP A 711 -28.68 -20.72 -19.42
C ASP A 711 -28.22 -20.97 -17.97
N GLU A 712 -27.02 -21.54 -17.77
CA GLU A 712 -26.41 -21.75 -16.46
C GLU A 712 -25.83 -20.45 -15.88
N ALA A 713 -25.70 -19.39 -16.66
CA ALA A 713 -25.24 -18.09 -16.19
C ALA A 713 -26.36 -17.29 -15.51
N TYR A 714 -25.99 -16.48 -14.50
CA TYR A 714 -26.79 -15.31 -14.13
C TYR A 714 -26.41 -14.17 -15.08
N GLY A 715 -27.31 -13.85 -16.02
CA GLY A 715 -27.04 -12.92 -17.12
C GLY A 715 -27.28 -11.45 -16.77
N LEU A 716 -26.97 -10.56 -17.72
CA LEU A 716 -27.21 -9.13 -17.55
C LEU A 716 -28.71 -8.83 -17.39
N ILE A 717 -29.57 -9.50 -18.17
CA ILE A 717 -31.03 -9.31 -18.13
C ILE A 717 -31.61 -9.80 -16.80
N ASP A 718 -31.12 -10.93 -16.28
CA ASP A 718 -31.54 -11.48 -14.98
C ASP A 718 -31.28 -10.44 -13.88
N MET A 719 -30.03 -9.97 -13.76
CA MET A 719 -29.64 -8.97 -12.77
C MET A 719 -30.47 -7.69 -12.89
N MET A 720 -30.61 -7.14 -14.10
CA MET A 720 -31.34 -5.89 -14.32
C MET A 720 -32.84 -6.02 -13.99
N SER A 721 -33.44 -7.17 -14.30
CA SER A 721 -34.83 -7.47 -13.95
C SER A 721 -35.03 -7.61 -12.46
N ASP A 722 -34.16 -8.35 -11.76
CA ASP A 722 -34.23 -8.55 -10.32
C ASP A 722 -34.11 -7.23 -9.57
N VAL A 723 -33.12 -6.40 -9.92
CA VAL A 723 -32.95 -5.05 -9.35
C VAL A 723 -34.21 -4.20 -9.55
N ARG A 724 -34.77 -4.16 -10.76
CA ARG A 724 -36.00 -3.41 -11.02
C ARG A 724 -37.16 -3.92 -10.17
N MET A 725 -37.35 -5.24 -10.11
CA MET A 725 -38.48 -5.82 -9.37
C MET A 725 -38.39 -5.52 -7.87
N GLY A 726 -37.18 -5.57 -7.29
CA GLY A 726 -36.95 -5.25 -5.89
C GLY A 726 -37.15 -3.78 -5.53
N ILE A 727 -36.51 -2.88 -6.28
CA ILE A 727 -36.56 -1.44 -6.00
C ILE A 727 -37.98 -0.88 -6.23
N TRP A 728 -38.76 -1.48 -7.12
CA TRP A 728 -40.11 -1.03 -7.48
C TRP A 728 -41.21 -1.97 -7.00
N SER A 729 -40.96 -2.78 -5.97
CA SER A 729 -41.90 -3.79 -5.45
C SER A 729 -43.29 -3.22 -5.16
N GLU A 730 -43.37 -1.99 -4.67
CA GLU A 730 -44.62 -1.28 -4.35
C GLU A 730 -45.49 -0.98 -5.58
N VAL A 731 -44.88 -0.81 -6.75
CA VAL A 731 -45.62 -0.63 -8.01
C VAL A 731 -46.36 -1.92 -8.39
N TYR A 732 -45.85 -3.08 -7.98
CA TYR A 732 -46.50 -4.38 -8.19
C TYR A 732 -47.51 -4.69 -7.09
N SER A 733 -47.18 -4.44 -5.82
CA SER A 733 -48.06 -4.74 -4.68
C SER A 733 -49.21 -3.73 -4.53
N GLY A 734 -49.04 -2.50 -5.02
CA GLY A 734 -50.00 -1.41 -4.86
C GLY A 734 -49.96 -0.72 -3.49
N GLN A 735 -48.93 -0.98 -2.69
CA GLN A 735 -48.69 -0.30 -1.41
C GLN A 735 -48.27 1.16 -1.60
N ASN A 736 -48.42 1.97 -0.55
CA ASN A 736 -47.86 3.32 -0.52
C ASN A 736 -46.32 3.24 -0.51
N ILE A 737 -45.67 4.17 -1.19
CA ILE A 737 -44.20 4.23 -1.25
C ILE A 737 -43.74 5.25 -0.22
N ASP A 738 -42.99 4.82 0.79
CA ASP A 738 -42.47 5.71 1.83
C ASP A 738 -41.34 6.64 1.32
N ARG A 739 -40.83 7.53 2.18
CA ARG A 739 -39.81 8.50 1.78
C ARG A 739 -38.48 7.85 1.36
N TYR A 740 -38.01 6.84 2.08
CA TYR A 740 -36.74 6.16 1.82
C TYR A 740 -36.82 5.39 0.49
N ARG A 741 -37.92 4.66 0.29
CA ARG A 741 -38.19 3.92 -0.95
C ARG A 741 -38.32 4.83 -2.17
N ARG A 742 -39.03 5.96 -2.06
CA ARG A 742 -39.08 6.97 -3.14
C ARG A 742 -37.70 7.55 -3.47
N ASN A 743 -36.82 7.71 -2.48
CA ASN A 743 -35.46 8.21 -2.70
C ASN A 743 -34.60 7.19 -3.46
N LEU A 744 -34.63 5.93 -3.06
CA LEU A 744 -33.96 4.84 -3.77
C LEU A 744 -34.47 4.67 -5.21
N GLN A 745 -35.78 4.75 -5.41
CA GLN A 745 -36.40 4.69 -6.75
C GLN A 745 -35.95 5.85 -7.67
N ARG A 746 -35.75 7.06 -7.13
CA ARG A 746 -35.16 8.18 -7.89
C ARG A 746 -33.69 7.93 -8.22
N ALA A 747 -32.90 7.47 -7.24
CA ALA A 747 -31.50 7.11 -7.46
C ALA A 747 -31.34 6.02 -8.54
N TYR A 748 -32.25 5.05 -8.59
CA TYR A 748 -32.31 4.07 -9.67
C TYR A 748 -32.52 4.71 -11.03
N ILE A 749 -33.49 5.63 -11.17
CA ILE A 749 -33.72 6.32 -12.46
C ILE A 749 -32.49 7.13 -12.88
N GLU A 750 -31.85 7.83 -11.95
CA GLU A 750 -30.61 8.59 -12.19
C GLU A 750 -29.46 7.66 -12.61
N ARG A 751 -29.33 6.49 -12.00
CA ARG A 751 -28.34 5.49 -12.42
C ARG A 751 -28.65 4.94 -13.82
N MET A 752 -29.91 4.71 -14.16
CA MET A 752 -30.31 4.27 -15.50
C MET A 752 -30.04 5.35 -16.56
N GLU A 753 -30.20 6.63 -16.23
CA GLU A 753 -29.78 7.75 -17.08
C GLU A 753 -28.28 7.74 -17.33
N TYR A 754 -27.47 7.60 -16.28
CA TYR A 754 -26.01 7.50 -16.38
C TYR A 754 -25.60 6.36 -17.33
N LEU A 755 -26.18 5.16 -17.17
CA LEU A 755 -25.87 4.02 -18.04
C LEU A 755 -26.30 4.23 -19.50
N MET A 756 -27.38 5.00 -19.72
CA MET A 756 -27.87 5.33 -21.06
C MET A 756 -26.96 6.35 -21.77
N THR A 757 -26.35 7.28 -21.04
CA THR A 757 -25.76 8.51 -21.61
C THR A 757 -24.25 8.60 -21.50
N GLU A 758 -23.65 8.01 -20.47
CA GLU A 758 -22.22 8.10 -20.20
C GLU A 758 -21.44 6.93 -20.80
N GLU A 759 -20.11 7.07 -20.78
CA GLU A 759 -19.14 6.04 -21.19
C GLU A 759 -18.32 5.58 -19.98
N GLN A 760 -17.67 4.42 -20.08
CA GLN A 760 -16.65 4.04 -19.11
C GLN A 760 -15.52 5.07 -19.09
N SER A 761 -15.15 5.53 -17.89
CA SER A 761 -13.98 6.40 -17.71
C SER A 761 -12.69 5.68 -18.11
N ASN A 762 -11.71 6.39 -18.66
CA ASN A 762 -10.40 5.81 -19.00
C ASN A 762 -9.48 5.76 -17.78
N ILE A 763 -8.78 4.63 -17.58
CA ILE A 763 -7.71 4.53 -16.58
C ILE A 763 -6.44 5.20 -17.16
N PRO A 764 -5.84 6.19 -16.47
CA PRO A 764 -4.57 6.77 -16.88
C PRO A 764 -3.50 5.69 -17.02
N SER A 765 -2.66 5.77 -18.06
CA SER A 765 -1.69 4.72 -18.41
C SER A 765 -0.80 4.29 -17.24
N GLN A 766 -0.41 5.23 -16.37
CA GLN A 766 0.43 5.01 -15.19
C GLN A 766 -0.24 4.16 -14.08
N TYR A 767 -1.57 3.97 -14.11
CA TYR A 767 -2.32 3.22 -13.10
C TYR A 767 -2.92 1.91 -13.63
N ARG A 768 -2.83 1.62 -14.94
CA ARG A 768 -3.49 0.44 -15.54
C ARG A 768 -3.04 -0.89 -14.96
N SER A 769 -1.76 -1.00 -14.59
CA SER A 769 -1.22 -2.22 -13.97
C SER A 769 -1.65 -2.43 -12.52
N TRP A 770 -2.24 -1.41 -11.89
CA TRP A 770 -2.61 -1.41 -10.48
C TRP A 770 -4.11 -1.52 -10.25
N ILE A 771 -4.94 -1.28 -11.27
CA ILE A 771 -6.40 -1.23 -11.14
C ILE A 771 -7.00 -2.50 -11.76
N SER A 772 -7.68 -3.28 -10.93
CA SER A 772 -8.50 -4.43 -11.31
C SER A 772 -9.86 -3.92 -11.82
N ARG A 773 -10.08 -4.01 -13.13
CA ARG A 773 -11.34 -3.60 -13.77
C ARG A 773 -11.55 -4.34 -15.09
N SER A 774 -12.81 -4.62 -15.42
CA SER A 774 -13.21 -5.06 -16.75
C SER A 774 -13.55 -3.84 -17.62
N ASP A 775 -12.84 -3.70 -18.73
CA ASP A 775 -13.07 -2.61 -19.69
C ASP A 775 -14.17 -2.97 -20.69
N VAL A 776 -15.01 -2.00 -21.06
CA VAL A 776 -16.10 -2.17 -22.03
C VAL A 776 -16.34 -0.89 -22.84
N ASP A 777 -16.55 -1.05 -24.15
CA ASP A 777 -17.08 0.03 -25.00
C ASP A 777 -18.61 0.07 -24.82
N VAL A 778 -19.09 1.01 -24.00
CA VAL A 778 -20.51 1.07 -23.63
C VAL A 778 -21.38 1.35 -24.86
N ALA A 779 -20.92 2.20 -25.79
CA ALA A 779 -21.64 2.53 -27.00
C ALA A 779 -21.82 1.35 -27.98
N GLN A 780 -20.92 0.36 -27.92
CA GLN A 780 -20.94 -0.82 -28.78
C GLN A 780 -21.36 -2.10 -28.05
N SER A 781 -21.86 -1.97 -26.81
CA SER A 781 -22.34 -3.08 -25.97
C SER A 781 -23.87 -3.14 -25.87
N ASP A 782 -24.39 -4.24 -25.33
CA ASP A 782 -25.82 -4.42 -25.06
C ASP A 782 -26.33 -3.69 -23.82
N ILE A 783 -25.46 -2.98 -23.09
CA ILE A 783 -25.83 -2.22 -21.88
C ILE A 783 -26.93 -1.20 -22.19
N ARG A 784 -26.75 -0.33 -23.19
CA ARG A 784 -27.75 0.70 -23.55
C ARG A 784 -29.07 0.10 -24.05
N PRO A 785 -29.07 -0.91 -24.95
CA PRO A 785 -30.28 -1.66 -25.30
C PRO A 785 -31.04 -2.23 -24.10
N VAL A 786 -30.35 -2.91 -23.17
CA VAL A 786 -30.98 -3.51 -21.97
C VAL A 786 -31.56 -2.42 -21.06
N VAL A 787 -30.79 -1.37 -20.76
CA VAL A 787 -31.26 -0.22 -19.97
C VAL A 787 -32.52 0.39 -20.59
N ARG A 788 -32.56 0.54 -21.91
CA ARG A 788 -33.75 1.03 -22.63
C ARG A 788 -34.94 0.10 -22.47
N GLY A 789 -34.73 -1.22 -22.54
CA GLY A 789 -35.76 -2.23 -22.33
C GLY A 789 -36.36 -2.16 -20.93
N GLU A 790 -35.50 -2.10 -19.90
CA GLU A 790 -35.91 -2.01 -18.50
C GLU A 790 -36.68 -0.71 -18.19
N LEU A 791 -36.21 0.43 -18.69
CA LEU A 791 -36.90 1.71 -18.56
C LEU A 791 -38.28 1.70 -19.20
N LYS A 792 -38.43 1.10 -20.39
CA LYS A 792 -39.74 0.94 -21.06
C LYS A 792 -40.67 0.04 -20.24
N THR A 793 -40.15 -1.07 -19.72
CA THR A 793 -40.91 -1.99 -18.86
C THR A 793 -41.40 -1.26 -17.61
N LEU A 794 -40.51 -0.53 -16.94
CA LEU A 794 -40.84 0.25 -15.75
C LEU A 794 -41.85 1.36 -16.05
N GLN A 795 -41.65 2.14 -17.12
CA GLN A 795 -42.57 3.21 -17.53
C GLN A 795 -44.00 2.67 -17.69
N ASN A 796 -44.16 1.52 -18.35
CA ASN A 796 -45.46 0.88 -18.52
C ASN A 796 -46.10 0.43 -17.20
N ARG A 797 -45.30 -0.04 -16.25
CA ARG A 797 -45.78 -0.42 -14.91
C ARG A 797 -46.21 0.81 -14.10
N ILE A 798 -45.38 1.85 -14.06
CA ILE A 798 -45.68 3.09 -13.35
C ILE A 798 -46.94 3.75 -13.92
N ARG A 799 -47.13 3.80 -15.26
CA ARG A 799 -48.36 4.35 -15.88
C ARG A 799 -49.64 3.71 -15.33
N ARG A 800 -49.62 2.41 -15.04
CA ARG A 800 -50.77 1.67 -14.47
C ARG A 800 -50.98 1.97 -12.99
N ALA A 801 -49.92 2.36 -12.27
CA ALA A 801 -49.93 2.63 -10.84
C ALA A 801 -50.01 4.12 -10.48
N ALA A 802 -49.78 5.05 -11.41
CA ALA A 802 -49.55 6.48 -11.16
C ALA A 802 -50.68 7.22 -10.40
N ASN A 803 -51.90 6.67 -10.40
CA ASN A 803 -53.05 7.25 -9.71
C ASN A 803 -53.41 6.50 -8.40
N ARG A 804 -52.61 5.53 -7.97
CA ARG A 804 -52.81 4.74 -6.74
C ARG A 804 -51.99 5.31 -5.58
N GLY A 805 -52.42 4.98 -4.36
CA GLY A 805 -51.74 5.36 -3.13
C GLY A 805 -52.00 6.80 -2.66
N ASP A 806 -51.23 7.22 -1.68
CA ASP A 806 -51.32 8.55 -1.07
C ASP A 806 -50.88 9.69 -2.02
N ARG A 807 -50.97 10.93 -1.54
CA ARG A 807 -50.65 12.11 -2.37
C ARG A 807 -49.19 12.12 -2.82
N LEU A 808 -48.25 11.78 -1.95
CA LEU A 808 -46.82 11.81 -2.26
C LEU A 808 -46.40 10.64 -3.14
N THR A 809 -47.00 9.46 -2.98
CA THR A 809 -46.83 8.31 -3.89
C THR A 809 -47.25 8.69 -5.31
N ARG A 810 -48.44 9.29 -5.48
CA ARG A 810 -48.91 9.72 -6.81
C ARG A 810 -47.98 10.76 -7.44
N TYR A 811 -47.57 11.78 -6.70
CA TYR A 811 -46.64 12.79 -7.21
C TYR A 811 -45.29 12.20 -7.59
N HIS A 812 -44.77 11.26 -6.81
CA HIS A 812 -43.53 10.59 -7.12
C HIS A 812 -43.63 9.72 -8.37
N LEU A 813 -44.69 8.92 -8.52
CA LEU A 813 -44.87 8.10 -9.71
C LEU A 813 -45.06 8.94 -10.97
N GLN A 814 -45.74 10.09 -10.88
CA GLN A 814 -45.86 11.04 -11.98
C GLN A 814 -44.50 11.67 -12.34
N ASP A 815 -43.73 12.14 -11.36
CA ASP A 815 -42.36 12.65 -11.57
C ASP A 815 -41.44 11.59 -12.17
N ALA A 816 -41.51 10.35 -11.70
CA ALA A 816 -40.74 9.23 -12.23
C ALA A 816 -41.06 8.96 -13.71
N LEU A 817 -42.33 9.06 -14.13
CA LEU A 817 -42.72 8.92 -15.54
C LEU A 817 -42.08 9.99 -16.42
N GLU A 818 -42.10 11.25 -15.99
CA GLU A 818 -41.51 12.36 -16.73
C GLU A 818 -39.99 12.20 -16.84
N ARG A 819 -39.31 11.81 -15.75
CA ARG A 819 -37.86 11.53 -15.78
C ARG A 819 -37.51 10.40 -16.75
N ILE A 820 -38.24 9.29 -16.69
CA ILE A 820 -38.03 8.17 -17.62
C ILE A 820 -38.29 8.60 -19.07
N ASP A 821 -39.31 9.43 -19.31
CA ASP A 821 -39.60 9.95 -20.65
C ASP A 821 -38.46 10.83 -21.18
N LEU A 822 -37.90 11.72 -20.36
CA LEU A 822 -36.75 12.55 -20.73
C LEU A 822 -35.50 11.72 -21.06
N ILE A 823 -35.26 10.61 -20.38
CA ILE A 823 -34.15 9.69 -20.68
C ILE A 823 -34.39 8.96 -22.02
N LEU A 824 -35.62 8.48 -22.24
CA LEU A 824 -35.96 7.74 -23.46
C LEU A 824 -36.08 8.63 -24.70
N ASN A 825 -36.53 9.88 -24.50
CA ASN A 825 -36.87 10.88 -25.50
C ASN A 825 -36.20 12.24 -25.15
N PRO A 826 -34.86 12.34 -25.18
CA PRO A 826 -34.17 13.55 -24.78
C PRO A 826 -34.52 14.73 -25.68
N ILE A 827 -34.79 15.88 -25.04
CA ILE A 827 -35.04 17.14 -25.75
C ILE A 827 -33.71 17.60 -26.36
N LYS A 828 -33.72 17.88 -27.68
CA LYS A 828 -32.54 18.31 -28.43
C LYS A 828 -32.10 19.74 -28.14
#